data_AF-A0A6P6UGJ1-F1
#
_entry.id   AF-A0A6P6UGJ1-F1
#
_cell.length_a   1.000
_cell.length_b   1.000
_cell.length_c   1.000
_cell.angle_alpha   90.00
_cell.angle_beta   90.00
_cell.angle_gamma   90.00
#
_symmetry.space_group_name_H-M   'P 1'
#
loop_
_entity.id
_entity.type
_entity.pdbx_description
1 polymer ?
#
loop_
_entity_poly.entity_id
_entity_poly.type
_entity_poly.pdbx_seq_one_letter_code
_entity_poly.pdbx_strand_id
1 'polypeptide(L)'
;MGSLKVPCSFGGKAALLVPFPASRFRVPQSHCYPPSSTGWRSFPGFVLQSLELVYPNSSCSVHSGRVHLTARASVQPATKKLVGDQVKDLPNSGDSIRQRFLEFYAARGHKILPSASLVPDDPTVLLTIAGMLQFKPIFLGKVPREVPRATTSQRCIRTNDIENVGQTSRHHTFFEMLGNFSFGDYFKKEAIKWAWELSTIEFGLPADRLWISVYEDDDEAFAIWQDEVGVPAKRIKRLGEDDNFWSSGVTGPCGPCSEIYYDFHPERGESNVDLGDDTRFIEFYNLVFMQYNKKDDGSLESLKQRNIDTGLGLERVARILQKVPNNYETDLIFPIIEKASELANVSYAVADDCTQRYLKTIGDHMRAIVYLISDGVIPSNIGRGYVVRRLIRRAVRMGRLLGIKGDGLGDIEGAFLPVLAERVIQLSTHIDSDVKNRAARIFEELKREELRFVQTLERGEKLLEQMLAEALLDSEKSGTAPCLSGKDAFLLYDTYGFPVEITKEVADGRGVGIDMNGFDAEMENQKRQSQAAHNVIKLGVENSADLTEKVPDTEFVGYDTLCANAVIEGLLVNGNPVIQVSEGNEVEVLLNRSPFYAESGGQIGDHGILYVSNAGNHQKAAVEINDVQKSQGNIFFHKGTVTQGVIEVGFEVEAAVDAKLRQRAKVHHTATHLLQAALKQVLGEETSQAGSLVAFDRLRFDFNFHRPVMDDELMEIEGLINRWISDSTLLETKVMPLTNAKRAGAIAMFGEKYADQVRVVEVPGVSMELCGGTHVNNTSELRGFRIISEQGIASGIRRIEAVAGDAFIEHILARDNYMKQLCSTLKMNKSSHSVF
;
A
#
# COMPACT_ATOMS: atom_id res chain seq x y z
N MET A 1 -5.17 43.80 62.27
CA MET A 1 -6.10 42.67 62.46
C MET A 1 -5.45 41.47 61.78
N GLY A 2 -4.60 40.67 62.41
CA GLY A 2 -4.86 39.73 63.52
C GLY A 2 -4.93 38.33 62.89
N SER A 3 -4.16 37.30 63.23
CA SER A 3 -3.17 37.08 64.28
C SER A 3 -2.24 35.92 63.89
N LEU A 4 -0.98 35.98 64.35
CA LEU A 4 -0.05 34.86 64.47
C LEU A 4 -0.67 33.66 65.23
N LYS A 5 -0.18 32.43 64.96
CA LYS A 5 0.38 31.51 65.98
C LYS A 5 0.90 30.18 65.39
N VAL A 6 2.23 30.03 65.42
CA VAL A 6 2.98 28.79 65.75
C VAL A 6 3.07 28.80 67.32
N PRO A 7 3.32 27.73 68.14
CA PRO A 7 4.20 26.57 67.88
C PRO A 7 3.92 25.23 68.64
N CYS A 8 4.84 24.25 68.47
CA CYS A 8 5.32 23.24 69.45
C CYS A 8 4.34 22.12 69.93
N SER A 9 4.72 20.87 70.25
CA SER A 9 6.01 20.16 70.39
C SER A 9 5.81 18.73 70.95
N PHE A 10 6.84 17.87 70.82
CA PHE A 10 7.16 16.63 71.58
C PHE A 10 6.20 15.42 71.42
N GLY A 11 6.65 14.17 71.26
CA GLY A 11 7.97 13.53 71.25
C GLY A 11 7.80 12.01 71.42
N GLY A 12 8.77 11.20 70.98
CA GLY A 12 8.94 9.83 71.48
C GLY A 12 9.17 8.70 70.46
N LYS A 13 10.45 8.34 70.29
CA LYS A 13 11.04 6.99 70.14
C LYS A 13 10.47 6.02 69.09
N ALA A 14 11.27 5.70 68.07
CA ALA A 14 12.15 4.50 68.05
C ALA A 14 12.67 4.25 66.63
N ALA A 15 13.96 3.98 66.52
CA ALA A 15 14.63 3.57 65.28
C ALA A 15 14.22 2.14 64.88
N LEU A 16 13.98 1.93 63.58
CA LEU A 16 14.14 0.62 62.93
C LEU A 16 14.40 0.85 61.44
N LEU A 17 15.69 0.93 61.11
CA LEU A 17 16.22 0.39 59.86
C LEU A 17 15.82 -1.09 59.79
N VAL A 18 15.32 -1.56 58.65
CA VAL A 18 15.85 -2.72 57.93
C VAL A 18 15.16 -2.83 56.56
N PRO A 19 15.91 -3.16 55.49
CA PRO A 19 15.43 -3.24 54.12
C PRO A 19 14.73 -4.58 53.84
N PHE A 20 13.91 -4.61 52.80
CA PHE A 20 13.36 -5.84 52.22
C PHE A 20 14.47 -6.87 51.94
N PRO A 21 14.35 -8.11 52.45
CA PRO A 21 15.39 -9.12 52.32
C PRO A 21 15.28 -9.91 51.02
N ALA A 22 16.46 -10.27 50.51
CA ALA A 22 16.70 -11.36 49.58
C ALA A 22 16.31 -12.73 50.18
N SER A 23 16.01 -13.73 49.35
CA SER A 23 16.85 -14.95 49.26
C SER A 23 16.33 -16.03 48.31
N ARG A 24 17.24 -16.42 47.39
CA ARG A 24 17.68 -17.79 47.06
C ARG A 24 16.62 -18.91 47.02
N PHE A 25 16.41 -19.46 45.81
CA PHE A 25 16.13 -20.89 45.66
C PHE A 25 17.37 -21.63 45.13
N ARG A 26 17.76 -22.66 45.88
CA ARG A 26 18.80 -23.65 45.58
C ARG A 26 18.17 -24.87 44.89
N VAL A 27 18.92 -25.39 43.92
CA VAL A 27 18.93 -26.76 43.37
C VAL A 27 19.08 -27.78 44.53
N PRO A 28 18.45 -28.99 44.53
CA PRO A 28 19.01 -30.15 43.80
C PRO A 28 18.06 -31.26 43.29
N GLN A 29 18.53 -31.86 42.18
CA GLN A 29 18.54 -33.28 41.79
C GLN A 29 17.36 -34.21 42.10
N SER A 30 16.92 -34.95 41.08
CA SER A 30 16.81 -36.41 41.18
C SER A 30 16.76 -37.11 39.82
N HIS A 31 17.32 -38.32 39.83
CA HIS A 31 17.53 -39.28 38.77
C HIS A 31 16.31 -40.21 38.53
N CYS A 32 16.41 -40.98 37.44
CA CYS A 32 15.92 -42.36 37.21
C CYS A 32 14.44 -42.59 36.79
N TYR A 33 14.29 -43.03 35.54
CA TYR A 33 13.73 -44.31 35.02
C TYR A 33 12.49 -44.99 35.69
N PRO A 34 11.75 -45.82 34.92
CA PRO A 34 10.28 -45.97 34.94
C PRO A 34 9.82 -47.10 35.89
N PRO A 35 8.51 -47.39 35.97
CA PRO A 35 8.07 -48.66 35.36
C PRO A 35 6.61 -48.73 34.87
N SER A 36 6.39 -49.83 34.17
CA SER A 36 5.15 -50.50 33.75
C SER A 36 4.11 -50.79 34.84
N SER A 37 2.90 -51.09 34.34
CA SER A 37 1.96 -52.15 34.77
C SER A 37 0.71 -51.76 35.57
N THR A 38 -0.44 -52.03 34.91
CA THR A 38 -1.63 -52.78 35.37
C THR A 38 -2.45 -52.34 36.59
N GLY A 39 -3.77 -52.26 36.40
CA GLY A 39 -4.77 -52.37 37.47
C GLY A 39 -6.10 -51.67 37.15
N TRP A 40 -6.93 -52.21 36.26
CA TRP A 40 -8.18 -52.93 36.61
C TRP A 40 -9.21 -52.11 37.39
N ARG A 41 -10.35 -51.81 36.75
CA ARG A 41 -11.69 -52.12 37.26
C ARG A 41 -12.73 -52.16 36.14
N SER A 42 -13.67 -53.06 36.32
CA SER A 42 -14.42 -53.85 35.35
C SER A 42 -15.91 -53.51 35.36
N PHE A 43 -16.52 -53.48 34.15
CA PHE A 43 -17.87 -53.95 33.68
C PHE A 43 -19.15 -53.65 34.50
N PRO A 44 -20.38 -53.73 33.92
CA PRO A 44 -20.81 -54.19 32.57
C PRO A 44 -21.77 -53.21 31.80
N GLY A 45 -22.13 -53.36 30.53
CA GLY A 45 -21.81 -54.38 29.52
C GLY A 45 -22.57 -54.21 28.17
N PHE A 46 -22.14 -55.05 27.19
CA PHE A 46 -22.83 -55.61 25.99
C PHE A 46 -23.31 -54.63 24.88
N VAL A 47 -23.08 -54.78 23.55
CA VAL A 47 -22.71 -55.91 22.63
C VAL A 47 -22.30 -55.41 21.22
N LEU A 48 -21.28 -56.07 20.64
CA LEU A 48 -20.91 -56.47 19.23
C LEU A 48 -21.41 -55.60 18.02
N GLN A 49 -20.71 -55.45 16.88
CA GLN A 49 -19.66 -56.25 16.22
C GLN A 49 -18.98 -55.42 15.11
N SER A 50 -17.70 -55.67 14.89
CA SER A 50 -16.80 -55.14 13.86
C SER A 50 -16.86 -55.93 12.54
N LEU A 51 -16.43 -55.31 11.43
CA LEU A 51 -15.87 -55.99 10.25
C LEU A 51 -14.93 -55.04 9.48
N GLU A 52 -13.65 -55.40 9.46
CA GLU A 52 -12.59 -54.83 8.63
C GLU A 52 -12.25 -55.76 7.45
N LEU A 53 -11.56 -55.15 6.48
CA LEU A 53 -11.14 -55.60 5.16
C LEU A 53 -10.32 -56.91 5.08
N VAL A 54 -10.48 -57.61 3.96
CA VAL A 54 -9.51 -58.61 3.46
C VAL A 54 -9.28 -58.39 1.95
N TYR A 55 -8.01 -58.18 1.58
CA TYR A 55 -7.46 -58.30 0.22
C TYR A 55 -7.17 -59.78 -0.13
N PRO A 56 -7.00 -60.12 -1.41
CA PRO A 56 -6.06 -61.18 -1.76
C PRO A 56 -4.98 -60.73 -2.77
N ASN A 57 -3.82 -61.37 -2.65
CA ASN A 57 -2.63 -61.22 -3.48
C ASN A 57 -2.21 -62.61 -4.03
N SER A 58 -1.30 -62.64 -5.02
CA SER A 58 -0.54 -63.78 -5.61
C SER A 58 -1.14 -64.45 -6.86
N SER A 59 -0.42 -64.97 -7.87
CA SER A 59 0.96 -64.86 -8.43
C SER A 59 1.07 -65.82 -9.65
N CYS A 60 1.87 -65.45 -10.66
CA CYS A 60 2.57 -66.26 -11.70
C CYS A 60 2.10 -67.66 -12.19
N SER A 61 1.96 -67.84 -13.53
CA SER A 61 2.89 -68.61 -14.42
C SER A 61 2.24 -69.45 -15.56
N VAL A 62 2.84 -69.31 -16.77
CA VAL A 62 3.24 -70.35 -17.77
C VAL A 62 2.26 -70.92 -18.85
N HIS A 63 2.68 -70.65 -20.10
CA HIS A 63 2.64 -71.40 -21.40
C HIS A 63 1.33 -71.95 -22.00
N SER A 64 1.07 -71.63 -23.27
CA SER A 64 1.52 -72.40 -24.46
C SER A 64 0.82 -71.94 -25.76
N GLY A 65 1.41 -72.25 -26.92
CA GLY A 65 0.70 -72.30 -28.21
C GLY A 65 1.00 -71.24 -29.29
N ARG A 66 2.04 -71.48 -30.10
CA ARG A 66 2.27 -70.88 -31.45
C ARG A 66 1.15 -71.30 -32.42
N VAL A 67 0.79 -70.45 -33.39
CA VAL A 67 0.78 -70.71 -34.87
C VAL A 67 0.71 -69.37 -35.64
N HIS A 68 1.28 -69.41 -36.85
CA HIS A 68 1.80 -68.39 -37.77
C HIS A 68 0.84 -67.46 -38.56
N LEU A 69 1.42 -66.30 -38.94
CA LEU A 69 1.38 -65.56 -40.22
C LEU A 69 0.01 -65.08 -40.78
N THR A 70 -0.19 -63.76 -40.91
CA THR A 70 0.04 -62.99 -42.16
C THR A 70 -0.29 -61.49 -42.01
N ALA A 71 0.62 -60.67 -42.54
CA ALA A 71 0.49 -59.37 -43.22
C ALA A 71 -0.55 -58.28 -42.80
N ARG A 72 0.02 -57.09 -42.52
CA ARG A 72 -0.40 -55.70 -42.84
C ARG A 72 -1.84 -55.25 -42.50
N ALA A 73 -1.95 -54.33 -41.53
CA ALA A 73 -2.56 -53.00 -41.73
C ALA A 73 -2.33 -52.13 -40.49
N SER A 74 -2.06 -50.84 -40.71
CA SER A 74 -1.90 -49.78 -39.71
C SER A 74 -3.09 -49.64 -38.78
N VAL A 75 -2.86 -49.57 -37.47
CA VAL A 75 -3.86 -49.16 -36.48
C VAL A 75 -3.30 -47.99 -35.67
N GLN A 76 -3.79 -46.79 -35.97
CA GLN A 76 -3.79 -45.68 -35.01
C GLN A 76 -4.89 -45.96 -33.97
N PRO A 77 -4.62 -45.84 -32.66
CA PRO A 77 -5.68 -45.87 -31.66
C PRO A 77 -6.41 -44.52 -31.66
N ALA A 78 -7.73 -44.59 -31.77
CA ALA A 78 -8.63 -43.46 -31.68
C ALA A 78 -8.38 -42.65 -30.41
N THR A 79 -8.02 -41.38 -30.59
CA THR A 79 -7.97 -40.37 -29.54
C THR A 79 -9.37 -40.22 -28.96
N LYS A 80 -9.58 -40.65 -27.71
CA LYS A 80 -10.72 -40.23 -26.89
C LYS A 80 -10.66 -38.70 -26.82
N LYS A 81 -11.56 -38.03 -27.54
CA LYS A 81 -11.85 -36.61 -27.32
C LYS A 81 -12.29 -36.48 -25.86
N LEU A 82 -11.46 -35.83 -25.06
CA LEU A 82 -11.89 -35.17 -23.84
C LEU A 82 -12.97 -34.18 -24.26
N VAL A 83 -14.21 -34.46 -23.85
CA VAL A 83 -15.31 -33.50 -23.91
C VAL A 83 -14.93 -32.42 -22.92
N GLY A 84 -14.39 -31.31 -23.42
CA GLY A 84 -14.30 -30.08 -22.65
C GLY A 84 -15.71 -29.58 -22.38
N ASP A 85 -15.96 -29.13 -21.16
CA ASP A 85 -17.16 -28.39 -20.80
C ASP A 85 -17.31 -27.22 -21.77
N GLN A 86 -18.27 -27.34 -22.69
CA GLN A 86 -18.71 -26.22 -23.51
C GLN A 86 -19.48 -25.27 -22.59
N VAL A 87 -18.88 -24.12 -22.30
CA VAL A 87 -19.60 -22.95 -21.77
C VAL A 87 -20.81 -22.73 -22.68
N LYS A 88 -22.02 -22.83 -22.12
CA LYS A 88 -23.22 -22.49 -22.87
C LYS A 88 -23.18 -20.99 -23.13
N ASP A 89 -22.86 -20.60 -24.36
CA ASP A 89 -23.00 -19.22 -24.83
C ASP A 89 -24.49 -18.84 -24.80
N LEU A 90 -24.94 -18.34 -23.64
CA LEU A 90 -26.24 -17.75 -23.49
C LEU A 90 -26.23 -16.39 -24.20
N PRO A 91 -27.22 -16.07 -25.05
CA PRO A 91 -27.23 -14.84 -25.84
C PRO A 91 -27.19 -13.55 -25.00
N ASN A 92 -27.54 -13.64 -23.71
CA ASN A 92 -27.55 -12.53 -22.74
C ASN A 92 -26.48 -12.67 -21.64
N SER A 93 -25.46 -13.51 -21.80
CA SER A 93 -24.32 -13.56 -20.87
C SER A 93 -23.58 -12.22 -20.83
N GLY A 94 -22.88 -11.94 -19.73
CA GLY A 94 -22.03 -10.75 -19.63
C GLY A 94 -20.99 -10.69 -20.75
N ASP A 95 -20.44 -11.84 -21.16
CA ASP A 95 -19.53 -11.93 -22.30
C ASP A 95 -20.17 -11.56 -23.64
N SER A 96 -21.37 -12.07 -23.90
CA SER A 96 -22.14 -11.72 -25.09
C SER A 96 -22.45 -10.22 -25.10
N ILE A 97 -22.88 -9.66 -23.97
CA ILE A 97 -23.18 -8.22 -23.84
C ILE A 97 -21.93 -7.39 -24.13
N ARG A 98 -20.78 -7.75 -23.55
CA ARG A 98 -19.49 -7.08 -23.79
C ARG A 98 -19.11 -7.13 -25.26
N GLN A 99 -19.17 -8.32 -25.88
CA GLN A 99 -18.77 -8.48 -27.28
C GLN A 99 -19.67 -7.68 -28.22
N ARG A 100 -20.98 -7.73 -28.00
CA ARG A 100 -21.96 -6.99 -28.82
C ARG A 100 -21.78 -5.48 -28.73
N PHE A 101 -21.48 -4.95 -27.54
CA PHE A 101 -21.13 -3.54 -27.38
C PHE A 101 -19.89 -3.16 -28.22
N LEU A 102 -18.81 -3.94 -28.07
CA LEU A 102 -17.54 -3.65 -28.74
C LEU A 102 -17.68 -3.76 -30.27
N GLU A 103 -18.38 -4.78 -30.77
CA GLU A 103 -18.64 -4.98 -32.19
C GLU A 103 -19.55 -3.89 -32.77
N PHE A 104 -20.57 -3.46 -32.03
CA PHE A 104 -21.48 -2.39 -32.45
C PHE A 104 -20.74 -1.07 -32.70
N TYR A 105 -19.81 -0.69 -31.82
CA TYR A 105 -18.99 0.50 -32.01
C TYR A 105 -17.86 0.28 -33.01
N ALA A 106 -17.28 -0.93 -33.09
CA ALA A 106 -16.31 -1.26 -34.13
C ALA A 106 -16.90 -1.12 -35.56
N ALA A 107 -18.15 -1.56 -35.75
CA ALA A 107 -18.89 -1.37 -37.01
C ALA A 107 -19.11 0.12 -37.37
N ARG A 108 -18.99 1.03 -36.38
CA ARG A 108 -19.06 2.49 -36.52
C ARG A 108 -17.69 3.16 -36.55
N GLY A 109 -16.62 2.38 -36.74
CA GLY A 109 -15.26 2.89 -36.93
C GLY A 109 -14.50 3.19 -35.63
N HIS A 110 -15.00 2.74 -34.47
CA HIS A 110 -14.23 2.80 -33.22
C HIS A 110 -13.18 1.68 -33.21
N LYS A 111 -11.94 2.01 -32.82
CA LYS A 111 -10.93 0.99 -32.57
C LYS A 111 -11.20 0.32 -31.22
N ILE A 112 -11.35 -1.01 -31.20
CA ILE A 112 -11.40 -1.78 -29.95
C ILE A 112 -10.01 -1.72 -29.32
N LEU A 113 -9.92 -1.21 -28.09
CA LEU A 113 -8.70 -1.17 -27.29
C LEU A 113 -8.87 -2.09 -26.05
N PRO A 114 -7.77 -2.70 -25.56
CA PRO A 114 -7.82 -3.51 -24.35
C PRO A 114 -8.13 -2.65 -23.12
N SER A 115 -8.62 -3.29 -22.04
CA SER A 115 -8.72 -2.64 -20.73
C SER A 115 -7.34 -2.18 -20.28
N ALA A 116 -7.22 -0.95 -19.80
CA ALA A 116 -6.06 -0.48 -19.05
C ALA A 116 -5.99 -1.18 -17.68
N SER A 117 -4.82 -1.10 -17.04
CA SER A 117 -4.62 -1.59 -15.67
C SER A 117 -5.50 -0.84 -14.66
N LEU A 118 -5.87 -1.50 -13.57
CA LEU A 118 -6.47 -0.89 -12.38
C LEU A 118 -5.48 0.03 -11.64
N VAL A 119 -4.18 -0.07 -11.95
CA VAL A 119 -3.13 0.82 -11.49
C VAL A 119 -2.87 1.88 -12.56
N PRO A 120 -3.44 3.10 -12.44
CA PRO A 120 -3.27 4.12 -13.47
C PRO A 120 -1.91 4.80 -13.37
N ASP A 121 -1.42 5.27 -14.52
CA ASP A 121 -0.23 6.15 -14.60
C ASP A 121 -0.51 7.58 -14.09
N ASP A 122 -1.79 7.96 -13.98
CA ASP A 122 -2.21 9.27 -13.47
C ASP A 122 -1.96 9.35 -11.95
N PRO A 123 -1.07 10.24 -11.47
CA PRO A 123 -0.75 10.35 -10.04
C PRO A 123 -1.88 10.96 -9.20
N THR A 124 -2.91 11.54 -9.83
CA THR A 124 -4.03 12.20 -9.13
C THR A 124 -5.10 11.21 -8.64
N VAL A 125 -5.05 9.95 -9.08
CA VAL A 125 -6.03 8.93 -8.72
C VAL A 125 -5.35 7.65 -8.25
N LEU A 126 -5.94 7.02 -7.23
CA LEU A 126 -5.37 5.81 -6.64
C LEU A 126 -5.58 4.58 -7.52
N LEU A 127 -6.77 4.42 -8.09
CA LEU A 127 -7.16 3.28 -8.92
C LEU A 127 -7.93 3.78 -10.15
N THR A 128 -8.02 2.94 -11.18
CA THR A 128 -8.84 3.25 -12.36
C THR A 128 -10.31 3.24 -12.00
N ILE A 129 -10.94 4.42 -11.91
CA ILE A 129 -12.33 4.61 -11.49
C ILE A 129 -13.36 4.68 -12.64
N ALA A 130 -12.87 4.89 -13.87
CA ALA A 130 -13.70 5.11 -15.06
C ALA A 130 -12.94 4.75 -16.36
N GLY A 131 -13.70 4.44 -17.41
CA GLY A 131 -13.21 4.12 -18.76
C GLY A 131 -12.31 5.20 -19.35
N MET A 132 -12.71 6.46 -19.19
CA MET A 132 -12.08 7.64 -19.78
C MET A 132 -10.66 7.93 -19.27
N LEU A 133 -10.29 7.39 -18.11
CA LEU A 133 -9.08 7.80 -17.38
C LEU A 133 -7.81 7.61 -18.21
N GLN A 134 -7.73 6.50 -18.93
CA GLN A 134 -6.63 6.19 -19.84
C GLN A 134 -6.49 7.20 -21.00
N PHE A 135 -7.54 7.95 -21.31
CA PHE A 135 -7.58 8.94 -22.38
C PHE A 135 -7.55 10.39 -21.88
N LYS A 136 -7.48 10.62 -20.57
CA LYS A 136 -7.45 11.97 -19.96
C LYS A 136 -6.41 12.91 -20.60
N PRO A 137 -5.17 12.48 -20.91
CA PRO A 137 -4.21 13.33 -21.61
C PRO A 137 -4.63 13.73 -23.05
N ILE A 138 -5.38 12.87 -23.74
CA ILE A 138 -5.89 13.12 -25.09
C ILE A 138 -7.04 14.13 -25.02
N PHE A 139 -7.98 13.97 -24.09
CA PHE A 139 -9.09 14.93 -23.89
C PHE A 139 -8.58 16.33 -23.57
N LEU A 140 -7.53 16.43 -22.76
CA LEU A 140 -6.86 17.71 -22.44
C LEU A 140 -6.00 18.25 -23.58
N GLY A 141 -5.80 17.50 -24.67
CA GLY A 141 -4.93 17.89 -25.78
C GLY A 141 -3.44 17.97 -25.40
N LYS A 142 -3.03 17.25 -24.34
CA LYS A 142 -1.63 17.13 -23.89
C LYS A 142 -0.86 16.12 -24.73
N VAL A 143 -1.54 15.10 -25.25
CA VAL A 143 -1.01 14.05 -26.13
C VAL A 143 -1.87 13.98 -27.39
N PRO A 144 -1.29 13.81 -28.59
CA PRO A 144 -2.08 13.62 -29.81
C PRO A 144 -2.91 12.33 -29.74
N ARG A 145 -4.11 12.36 -30.31
CA ARG A 145 -4.93 11.15 -30.49
C ARG A 145 -4.29 10.23 -31.54
N GLU A 146 -4.15 8.94 -31.25
CA GLU A 146 -3.70 7.95 -32.23
C GLU A 146 -4.82 7.48 -33.16
N VAL A 147 -6.05 7.49 -32.64
CA VAL A 147 -7.27 7.14 -33.37
C VAL A 147 -8.33 8.23 -33.16
N PRO A 148 -9.26 8.43 -34.11
CA PRO A 148 -10.33 9.40 -33.94
C PRO A 148 -11.41 8.93 -32.96
N ARG A 149 -11.58 7.61 -32.83
CA ARG A 149 -12.64 6.94 -32.06
C ARG A 149 -12.09 5.66 -31.42
N ALA A 150 -12.48 5.37 -30.18
CA ALA A 150 -12.07 4.17 -29.47
C ALA A 150 -13.23 3.53 -28.69
N THR A 151 -13.21 2.22 -28.48
CA THR A 151 -14.15 1.53 -27.58
C THR A 151 -13.43 0.51 -26.71
N THR A 152 -13.85 0.39 -25.45
CA THR A 152 -13.23 -0.48 -24.45
C THR A 152 -14.26 -1.12 -23.54
N SER A 153 -13.91 -2.27 -22.97
CA SER A 153 -14.50 -2.76 -21.74
C SER A 153 -13.48 -2.54 -20.63
N GLN A 154 -13.62 -1.43 -19.88
CA GLN A 154 -12.64 -1.04 -18.87
C GLN A 154 -13.03 -1.59 -17.51
N ARG A 155 -12.10 -2.31 -16.88
CA ARG A 155 -12.22 -2.71 -15.47
C ARG A 155 -12.04 -1.49 -14.57
N CYS A 156 -12.97 -1.29 -13.64
CA CYS A 156 -12.99 -0.13 -12.76
C CYS A 156 -13.13 -0.55 -11.30
N ILE A 157 -12.52 0.23 -10.40
CA ILE A 157 -12.72 0.08 -8.96
C ILE A 157 -13.15 1.39 -8.32
N ARG A 158 -14.18 1.32 -7.49
CA ARG A 158 -14.70 2.45 -6.70
C ARG A 158 -14.68 2.12 -5.21
N THR A 159 -13.95 2.95 -4.45
CA THR A 159 -13.79 2.75 -2.99
C THR A 159 -14.83 3.47 -2.16
N ASN A 160 -15.48 4.49 -2.73
CA ASN A 160 -16.57 5.25 -2.10
C ASN A 160 -17.82 4.40 -1.87
N ASP A 161 -18.04 3.39 -2.71
CA ASP A 161 -19.26 2.57 -2.69
C ASP A 161 -19.13 1.31 -1.83
N ILE A 162 -17.96 1.06 -1.22
CA ILE A 162 -17.64 -0.19 -0.50
C ILE A 162 -18.69 -0.52 0.58
N GLU A 163 -19.23 0.47 1.29
CA GLU A 163 -20.23 0.24 2.34
C GLU A 163 -21.63 -0.11 1.80
N ASN A 164 -21.91 0.24 0.54
CA ASN A 164 -23.18 -0.06 -0.13
C ASN A 164 -23.19 -1.44 -0.78
N VAL A 165 -22.03 -2.10 -0.89
CA VAL A 165 -21.87 -3.41 -1.52
C VAL A 165 -22.56 -4.50 -0.71
N GLY A 166 -23.46 -5.23 -1.36
CA GLY A 166 -24.30 -6.27 -0.75
C GLY A 166 -25.51 -5.72 0.00
N GLN A 167 -25.50 -4.44 0.40
CA GLN A 167 -26.65 -3.77 1.02
C GLN A 167 -27.66 -3.31 -0.03
N THR A 168 -27.17 -2.60 -1.04
CA THR A 168 -27.99 -2.15 -2.17
C THR A 168 -28.00 -3.21 -3.27
N SER A 169 -28.93 -3.12 -4.22
CA SER A 169 -29.04 -4.07 -5.32
C SER A 169 -28.07 -3.83 -6.48
N ARG A 170 -27.29 -2.73 -6.45
CA ARG A 170 -26.58 -2.20 -7.63
C ARG A 170 -25.12 -1.76 -7.44
N HIS A 171 -24.66 -1.56 -6.21
CA HIS A 171 -23.31 -1.02 -5.98
C HIS A 171 -22.25 -2.12 -5.98
N HIS A 172 -21.10 -1.81 -6.58
CA HIS A 172 -20.00 -2.74 -6.74
C HIS A 172 -18.69 -2.08 -6.35
N THR A 173 -17.78 -2.85 -5.76
CA THR A 173 -16.39 -2.42 -5.62
C THR A 173 -15.71 -2.47 -6.98
N PHE A 174 -15.95 -3.55 -7.73
CA PHE A 174 -15.40 -3.81 -9.05
C PHE A 174 -16.53 -3.99 -10.06
N PHE A 175 -16.41 -3.29 -11.18
CA PHE A 175 -17.36 -3.40 -12.28
C PHE A 175 -16.66 -3.12 -13.61
N GLU A 176 -17.29 -3.53 -14.70
CA GLU A 176 -16.79 -3.23 -16.05
C GLU A 176 -17.61 -2.10 -16.67
N MET A 177 -16.91 -1.04 -17.04
CA MET A 177 -17.47 0.11 -17.74
C MET A 177 -17.21 -0.05 -19.24
N LEU A 178 -18.26 -0.35 -20.00
CA LEU A 178 -18.20 -0.36 -21.46
C LEU A 178 -18.28 1.09 -21.94
N GLY A 179 -17.29 1.53 -22.69
CA GLY A 179 -17.17 2.93 -23.11
C GLY A 179 -16.91 3.06 -24.60
N ASN A 180 -17.46 4.11 -25.20
CA ASN A 180 -17.15 4.56 -26.55
C ASN A 180 -16.71 6.03 -26.51
N PHE A 181 -15.55 6.30 -27.08
CA PHE A 181 -14.87 7.57 -26.97
C PHE A 181 -14.74 8.23 -28.34
N SER A 182 -15.03 9.53 -28.39
CA SER A 182 -14.77 10.40 -29.54
C SER A 182 -13.74 11.43 -29.15
N PHE A 183 -12.67 11.54 -29.93
CA PHE A 183 -11.62 12.53 -29.70
C PHE A 183 -11.75 13.68 -30.69
N GLY A 184 -12.85 14.44 -30.66
CA GLY A 184 -13.11 15.52 -31.62
C GLY A 184 -13.67 15.08 -32.97
N ASP A 185 -14.26 13.89 -33.08
CA ASP A 185 -14.72 13.32 -34.36
C ASP A 185 -16.24 13.39 -34.55
N TYR A 186 -17.01 12.96 -33.56
CA TYR A 186 -18.46 13.17 -33.45
C TYR A 186 -18.83 13.67 -32.04
N PHE A 187 -20.07 14.14 -31.86
CA PHE A 187 -20.54 14.69 -30.58
C PHE A 187 -21.95 14.18 -30.21
N LYS A 188 -22.80 15.02 -29.59
CA LYS A 188 -24.10 14.65 -29.01
C LYS A 188 -25.01 13.87 -29.95
N LYS A 189 -25.19 14.34 -31.19
CA LYS A 189 -26.15 13.77 -32.14
C LYS A 189 -25.90 12.29 -32.42
N GLU A 190 -24.68 11.94 -32.81
CA GLU A 190 -24.30 10.55 -33.06
C GLU A 190 -24.26 9.74 -31.77
N ALA A 191 -23.73 10.31 -30.67
CA ALA A 191 -23.65 9.63 -29.39
C ALA A 191 -25.04 9.18 -28.87
N ILE A 192 -26.01 10.09 -28.87
CA ILE A 192 -27.38 9.84 -28.43
C ILE A 192 -28.07 8.81 -29.34
N LYS A 193 -27.98 8.96 -30.66
CA LYS A 193 -28.62 8.02 -31.60
C LYS A 193 -28.07 6.62 -31.49
N TRP A 194 -26.75 6.47 -31.40
CA TRP A 194 -26.11 5.17 -31.27
C TRP A 194 -26.36 4.54 -29.91
N ALA A 195 -26.42 5.33 -28.83
CA ALA A 195 -26.76 4.81 -27.51
C ALA A 195 -28.21 4.27 -27.47
N TRP A 196 -29.14 4.97 -28.13
CA TRP A 196 -30.52 4.53 -28.25
C TRP A 196 -30.67 3.27 -29.11
N GLU A 197 -30.00 3.24 -30.26
CA GLU A 197 -29.99 2.10 -31.17
C GLU A 197 -29.40 0.85 -30.50
N LEU A 198 -28.26 1.00 -29.80
CA LEU A 198 -27.67 -0.08 -29.01
C LEU A 198 -28.66 -0.58 -27.95
N SER A 199 -29.33 0.33 -27.24
CA SER A 199 -30.26 -0.05 -26.17
C SER A 199 -31.51 -0.77 -26.69
N THR A 200 -32.13 -0.24 -27.75
CA THR A 200 -33.45 -0.70 -28.22
C THR A 200 -33.39 -1.74 -29.31
N ILE A 201 -32.40 -1.67 -30.21
CA ILE A 201 -32.28 -2.58 -31.36
C ILE A 201 -31.34 -3.72 -31.03
N GLU A 202 -30.10 -3.40 -30.62
CA GLU A 202 -29.16 -4.46 -30.26
C GLU A 202 -29.66 -5.15 -29.00
N PHE A 203 -29.61 -4.52 -27.84
CA PHE A 203 -30.01 -5.15 -26.57
C PHE A 203 -31.50 -5.49 -26.49
N GLY A 204 -32.33 -4.98 -27.40
CA GLY A 204 -33.75 -5.33 -27.46
C GLY A 204 -34.55 -4.79 -26.27
N LEU A 205 -34.07 -3.74 -25.61
CA LEU A 205 -34.79 -3.13 -24.50
C LEU A 205 -36.05 -2.43 -25.01
N PRO A 206 -37.23 -2.67 -24.40
CA PRO A 206 -38.46 -2.00 -24.81
C PRO A 206 -38.33 -0.48 -24.61
N ALA A 207 -38.54 0.29 -25.69
CA ALA A 207 -38.45 1.75 -25.65
C ALA A 207 -39.41 2.38 -24.63
N ASP A 208 -40.56 1.76 -24.39
CA ASP A 208 -41.56 2.16 -23.40
C ASP A 208 -41.16 1.82 -21.95
N ARG A 209 -39.98 1.26 -21.72
CA ARG A 209 -39.35 1.12 -20.40
C ARG A 209 -38.14 2.04 -20.20
N LEU A 210 -37.75 2.81 -21.21
CA LEU A 210 -36.61 3.71 -21.11
C LEU A 210 -37.05 5.12 -20.72
N TRP A 211 -36.25 5.72 -19.83
CA TRP A 211 -36.34 7.10 -19.39
C TRP A 211 -34.98 7.78 -19.56
N ILE A 212 -35.00 9.07 -19.83
CA ILE A 212 -33.80 9.85 -20.13
C ILE A 212 -33.66 10.98 -19.10
N SER A 213 -32.43 11.22 -18.64
CA SER A 213 -32.06 12.46 -17.96
C SER A 213 -31.17 13.31 -18.86
N VAL A 214 -31.27 14.63 -18.75
CA VAL A 214 -30.38 15.61 -19.40
C VAL A 214 -30.06 16.72 -18.40
N TYR A 215 -28.87 17.30 -18.51
CA TYR A 215 -28.50 18.49 -17.74
C TYR A 215 -29.52 19.62 -17.96
N GLU A 216 -29.87 20.32 -16.89
CA GLU A 216 -30.94 21.31 -16.88
C GLU A 216 -30.79 22.41 -17.95
N ASP A 217 -29.54 22.78 -18.25
CA ASP A 217 -29.19 23.80 -19.25
C ASP A 217 -28.80 23.22 -20.63
N ASP A 218 -28.91 21.90 -20.86
CA ASP A 218 -28.56 21.26 -22.13
C ASP A 218 -29.76 21.06 -23.08
N ASP A 219 -30.23 22.18 -23.65
CA ASP A 219 -31.33 22.19 -24.63
C ASP A 219 -31.02 21.40 -25.92
N GLU A 220 -29.75 21.31 -26.30
CA GLU A 220 -29.31 20.57 -27.49
C GLU A 220 -29.54 19.07 -27.31
N ALA A 221 -29.12 18.51 -26.16
CA ALA A 221 -29.35 17.10 -25.86
C ALA A 221 -30.85 16.79 -25.75
N PHE A 222 -31.63 17.65 -25.10
CA PHE A 222 -33.08 17.51 -24.99
C PHE A 222 -33.76 17.45 -26.37
N ALA A 223 -33.43 18.37 -27.27
CA ALA A 223 -33.99 18.42 -28.62
C ALA A 223 -33.61 17.16 -29.44
N ILE A 224 -32.36 16.67 -29.34
CA ILE A 224 -31.95 15.45 -30.05
C ILE A 224 -32.77 14.24 -29.56
N TRP A 225 -32.95 14.08 -28.24
CA TRP A 225 -33.75 13.01 -27.67
C TRP A 225 -35.22 13.09 -28.08
N GLN A 226 -35.81 14.28 -28.04
CA GLN A 226 -37.22 14.47 -28.37
C GLN A 226 -37.48 14.35 -29.88
N ASP A 227 -36.77 15.12 -30.68
CA ASP A 227 -37.12 15.37 -32.08
C ASP A 227 -36.46 14.38 -33.04
N GLU A 228 -35.22 13.96 -32.76
CA GLU A 228 -34.47 13.07 -33.66
C GLU A 228 -34.58 11.59 -33.27
N VAL A 229 -34.60 11.29 -31.97
CA VAL A 229 -34.79 9.92 -31.47
C VAL A 229 -36.27 9.58 -31.31
N GLY A 230 -37.10 10.55 -30.92
CA GLY A 230 -38.54 10.35 -30.72
C GLY A 230 -38.94 9.94 -29.30
N VAL A 231 -38.11 10.20 -28.29
CA VAL A 231 -38.47 9.95 -26.89
C VAL A 231 -39.53 10.98 -26.46
N PRO A 232 -40.68 10.56 -25.90
CA PRO A 232 -41.69 11.50 -25.45
C PRO A 232 -41.13 12.46 -24.39
N ALA A 233 -41.37 13.78 -24.53
CA ALA A 233 -40.85 14.80 -23.62
C ALA A 233 -41.12 14.51 -22.13
N LYS A 234 -42.27 13.91 -21.79
CA LYS A 234 -42.63 13.51 -20.42
C LYS A 234 -41.67 12.47 -19.79
N ARG A 235 -40.88 11.76 -20.61
CA ARG A 235 -39.88 10.77 -20.21
C ARG A 235 -38.44 11.28 -20.27
N ILE A 236 -38.27 12.57 -20.58
CA ILE A 236 -36.99 13.26 -20.55
C ILE A 236 -37.01 14.21 -19.34
N LYS A 237 -36.20 13.90 -18.33
CA LYS A 237 -36.09 14.69 -17.09
C LYS A 237 -34.89 15.62 -17.19
N ARG A 238 -35.06 16.86 -16.74
CA ARG A 238 -33.97 17.81 -16.55
C ARG A 238 -33.50 17.72 -15.10
N LEU A 239 -32.22 17.44 -14.88
CA LEU A 239 -31.60 17.36 -13.56
C LEU A 239 -30.43 18.34 -13.45
N GLY A 240 -30.07 18.70 -12.21
CA GLY A 240 -29.05 19.70 -11.91
C GLY A 240 -27.60 19.19 -12.04
N GLU A 241 -26.66 20.00 -11.57
CA GLU A 241 -25.21 19.72 -11.66
C GLU A 241 -24.81 18.42 -10.97
N ASP A 242 -25.40 18.13 -9.80
CA ASP A 242 -25.06 16.94 -9.00
C ASP A 242 -25.38 15.62 -9.73
N ASP A 243 -26.37 15.63 -10.64
CA ASP A 243 -26.83 14.44 -11.36
C ASP A 243 -26.35 14.39 -12.81
N ASN A 244 -26.41 15.52 -13.52
CA ASN A 244 -26.16 15.56 -14.97
C ASN A 244 -24.99 16.46 -15.39
N PHE A 245 -24.04 16.75 -14.50
CA PHE A 245 -22.77 17.35 -14.88
C PHE A 245 -21.59 16.51 -14.39
N TRP A 246 -20.82 15.97 -15.33
CA TRP A 246 -19.75 15.03 -15.00
C TRP A 246 -18.37 15.71 -15.00
N SER A 247 -17.53 15.38 -14.01
CA SER A 247 -16.14 15.82 -13.91
C SER A 247 -15.19 14.65 -13.63
N SER A 248 -14.00 14.68 -14.24
CA SER A 248 -12.94 13.67 -14.05
C SER A 248 -12.21 13.76 -12.70
N GLY A 249 -12.56 14.73 -11.86
CA GLY A 249 -12.00 14.98 -10.55
C GLY A 249 -12.22 16.43 -10.10
N VAL A 250 -11.39 16.89 -9.16
CA VAL A 250 -11.35 18.31 -8.76
C VAL A 250 -10.95 19.18 -9.95
N THR A 251 -10.04 18.69 -10.79
CA THR A 251 -9.65 19.29 -12.07
C THR A 251 -9.59 18.27 -13.20
N GLY A 252 -9.71 18.77 -14.43
CA GLY A 252 -9.62 17.96 -15.65
C GLY A 252 -10.82 18.12 -16.58
N PRO A 253 -10.92 17.29 -17.64
CA PRO A 253 -12.03 17.34 -18.58
C PRO A 253 -13.36 17.07 -17.88
N CYS A 254 -14.39 17.83 -18.26
CA CYS A 254 -15.75 17.78 -17.72
C CYS A 254 -16.78 18.27 -18.75
N GLY A 255 -18.07 18.08 -18.44
CA GLY A 255 -19.16 18.58 -19.27
C GLY A 255 -20.54 18.10 -18.82
N PRO A 256 -21.62 18.64 -19.41
CA PRO A 256 -22.96 18.14 -19.19
C PRO A 256 -23.07 16.70 -19.68
N CYS A 257 -23.97 15.92 -19.08
CA CYS A 257 -24.24 14.57 -19.51
C CYS A 257 -25.74 14.29 -19.63
N SER A 258 -26.03 13.16 -20.27
CA SER A 258 -27.37 12.62 -20.41
C SER A 258 -27.32 11.13 -20.13
N GLU A 259 -28.29 10.60 -19.41
CA GLU A 259 -28.27 9.21 -18.96
C GLU A 259 -29.55 8.47 -19.35
N ILE A 260 -29.42 7.16 -19.51
CA ILE A 260 -30.52 6.25 -19.85
C ILE A 260 -30.82 5.37 -18.63
N TYR A 261 -32.09 5.41 -18.22
CA TYR A 261 -32.65 4.65 -17.12
C TYR A 261 -33.60 3.57 -17.63
N TYR A 262 -33.58 2.41 -16.98
CA TYR A 262 -34.55 1.34 -17.23
C TYR A 262 -35.59 1.28 -16.10
N ASP A 263 -36.88 1.28 -16.46
CA ASP A 263 -38.02 1.16 -15.54
C ASP A 263 -38.41 -0.30 -15.32
N PHE A 264 -38.13 -0.80 -14.12
CA PHE A 264 -38.58 -2.15 -13.71
C PHE A 264 -40.08 -2.20 -13.45
N HIS A 265 -40.69 -1.08 -13.04
CA HIS A 265 -42.05 -0.99 -12.53
C HIS A 265 -42.89 0.06 -13.29
N PRO A 266 -43.08 -0.08 -14.63
CA PRO A 266 -43.86 0.87 -15.42
C PRO A 266 -45.33 0.96 -14.97
N GLU A 267 -45.85 -0.07 -14.28
CA GLU A 267 -47.19 -0.08 -13.68
C GLU A 267 -47.39 0.98 -12.60
N ARG A 268 -46.31 1.53 -12.02
CA ARG A 268 -46.38 2.64 -11.05
C ARG A 268 -46.73 3.98 -11.68
N GLY A 269 -46.91 4.02 -13.01
CA GLY A 269 -47.38 5.20 -13.74
C GLY A 269 -46.30 6.28 -13.92
N GLU A 270 -46.72 7.40 -14.52
CA GLU A 270 -45.81 8.47 -15.00
C GLU A 270 -45.87 9.75 -14.14
N SER A 271 -46.76 9.80 -13.15
CA SER A 271 -46.89 10.92 -12.22
C SER A 271 -45.81 10.89 -11.14
N ASN A 272 -45.18 12.03 -10.84
CA ASN A 272 -44.17 12.19 -9.79
C ASN A 272 -42.97 11.23 -9.92
N VAL A 273 -42.55 10.96 -11.15
CA VAL A 273 -41.37 10.12 -11.42
C VAL A 273 -40.10 10.80 -10.91
N ASP A 274 -39.45 10.11 -9.98
CA ASP A 274 -38.10 10.35 -9.48
C ASP A 274 -37.17 9.28 -10.06
N LEU A 275 -36.18 9.69 -10.84
CA LEU A 275 -35.21 8.77 -11.44
C LEU A 275 -34.18 8.25 -10.42
N GLY A 276 -34.09 8.87 -9.24
CA GLY A 276 -33.31 8.40 -8.10
C GLY A 276 -33.98 7.29 -7.28
N ASP A 277 -35.23 6.91 -7.59
CA ASP A 277 -35.89 5.76 -6.95
C ASP A 277 -35.25 4.44 -7.38
N ASP A 278 -34.23 4.02 -6.62
CA ASP A 278 -33.50 2.76 -6.80
C ASP A 278 -34.39 1.50 -6.70
N THR A 279 -35.62 1.62 -6.19
CA THR A 279 -36.60 0.51 -6.18
C THR A 279 -37.31 0.34 -7.51
N ARG A 280 -37.22 1.33 -8.41
CA ARG A 280 -37.91 1.37 -9.70
C ARG A 280 -36.98 1.50 -10.88
N PHE A 281 -36.01 2.41 -10.80
CA PHE A 281 -35.14 2.74 -11.92
C PHE A 281 -33.72 2.23 -11.70
N ILE A 282 -33.02 1.99 -12.81
CA ILE A 282 -31.58 1.81 -12.81
C ILE A 282 -30.99 2.60 -13.97
N GLU A 283 -30.10 3.53 -13.68
CA GLU A 283 -29.20 4.12 -14.67
C GLU A 283 -28.29 3.01 -15.19
N PHE A 284 -28.18 2.81 -16.50
CA PHE A 284 -27.28 1.80 -17.05
C PHE A 284 -26.32 2.36 -18.11
N TYR A 285 -26.58 3.57 -18.61
CA TYR A 285 -25.75 4.19 -19.64
C TYR A 285 -25.70 5.71 -19.46
N ASN A 286 -24.50 6.24 -19.21
CA ASN A 286 -24.22 7.68 -19.14
C ASN A 286 -23.44 8.15 -20.38
N LEU A 287 -23.88 9.26 -20.97
CA LEU A 287 -23.29 9.94 -22.13
C LEU A 287 -22.76 11.31 -21.70
N VAL A 288 -21.45 11.44 -21.53
CA VAL A 288 -20.78 12.68 -21.12
C VAL A 288 -20.32 13.47 -22.34
N PHE A 289 -20.78 14.71 -22.43
CA PHE A 289 -20.47 15.64 -23.51
C PHE A 289 -19.30 16.55 -23.11
N MET A 290 -18.10 15.97 -23.04
CA MET A 290 -16.89 16.67 -22.60
C MET A 290 -16.56 17.86 -23.50
N GLN A 291 -16.68 19.06 -22.95
CA GLN A 291 -16.44 20.32 -23.67
C GLN A 291 -15.70 21.37 -22.82
N TYR A 292 -15.48 21.10 -21.54
CA TYR A 292 -14.79 21.98 -20.61
C TYR A 292 -13.64 21.26 -19.90
N ASN A 293 -12.70 22.05 -19.39
CA ASN A 293 -11.66 21.66 -18.44
C ASN A 293 -11.86 22.47 -17.16
N LYS A 294 -12.13 21.79 -16.06
CA LYS A 294 -12.27 22.39 -14.73
C LYS A 294 -10.89 22.70 -14.14
N LYS A 295 -10.67 23.96 -13.75
CA LYS A 295 -9.44 24.43 -13.10
C LYS A 295 -9.53 24.31 -11.57
N ASP A 296 -8.39 24.47 -10.91
CA ASP A 296 -8.29 24.35 -9.44
C ASP A 296 -9.16 25.38 -8.70
N ASP A 297 -9.43 26.54 -9.33
CA ASP A 297 -10.32 27.58 -8.81
C ASP A 297 -11.81 27.32 -9.10
N GLY A 298 -12.14 26.18 -9.71
CA GLY A 298 -13.49 25.79 -10.11
C GLY A 298 -13.96 26.37 -11.45
N SER A 299 -13.19 27.26 -12.09
CA SER A 299 -13.56 27.84 -13.38
C SER A 299 -13.51 26.82 -14.52
N LEU A 300 -14.38 27.01 -15.52
CA LEU A 300 -14.50 26.15 -16.69
C LEU A 300 -13.83 26.81 -17.91
N GLU A 301 -12.83 26.14 -18.48
CA GLU A 301 -12.21 26.54 -19.74
C GLU A 301 -12.65 25.62 -20.88
N SER A 302 -12.98 26.15 -22.05
CA SER A 302 -13.36 25.32 -23.19
C SER A 302 -12.21 24.43 -23.66
N LEU A 303 -12.50 23.15 -23.90
CA LEU A 303 -11.54 22.23 -24.51
C LEU A 303 -11.28 22.61 -25.98
N LYS A 304 -10.07 22.33 -26.47
CA LYS A 304 -9.69 22.56 -27.88
C LYS A 304 -10.61 21.85 -28.87
N GLN A 305 -11.14 20.70 -28.47
CA GLN A 305 -12.07 19.89 -29.24
C GLN A 305 -13.12 19.33 -28.28
N ARG A 306 -14.37 19.21 -28.76
CA ARG A 306 -15.45 18.57 -28.01
C ARG A 306 -15.31 17.05 -28.15
N ASN A 307 -15.44 16.34 -27.05
CA ASN A 307 -15.19 14.90 -26.97
C ASN A 307 -16.43 14.17 -26.46
N ILE A 308 -16.50 12.88 -26.73
CA ILE A 308 -17.49 11.99 -26.13
C ILE A 308 -16.76 11.03 -25.22
N ASP A 309 -17.30 10.91 -24.02
CA ASP A 309 -17.02 9.85 -23.06
C ASP A 309 -18.35 9.20 -22.71
N THR A 310 -18.40 7.87 -22.70
CA THR A 310 -19.59 7.15 -22.28
C THR A 310 -19.21 6.06 -21.29
N GLY A 311 -20.16 5.77 -20.39
CA GLY A 311 -20.03 4.69 -19.43
C GLY A 311 -21.32 3.89 -19.37
N LEU A 312 -21.30 2.68 -19.93
CA LEU A 312 -22.35 1.69 -19.77
C LEU A 312 -21.91 0.63 -18.76
N GLY A 313 -22.70 0.44 -17.70
CA GLY A 313 -22.39 -0.53 -16.66
C GLY A 313 -22.76 -1.95 -17.09
N LEU A 314 -21.76 -2.81 -17.33
CA LEU A 314 -21.97 -4.17 -17.82
C LEU A 314 -22.90 -4.97 -16.88
N GLU A 315 -22.64 -4.91 -15.58
CA GLU A 315 -23.41 -5.60 -14.53
C GLU A 315 -24.88 -5.14 -14.50
N ARG A 316 -25.13 -3.86 -14.77
CA ARG A 316 -26.48 -3.29 -14.78
C ARG A 316 -27.27 -3.74 -16.01
N VAL A 317 -26.65 -3.75 -17.17
CA VAL A 317 -27.28 -4.26 -18.40
C VAL A 317 -27.50 -5.78 -18.31
N ALA A 318 -26.55 -6.52 -17.74
CA ALA A 318 -26.70 -7.95 -17.47
C ALA A 318 -27.93 -8.23 -16.58
N ARG A 319 -28.12 -7.45 -15.50
CA ARG A 319 -29.33 -7.56 -14.66
C ARG A 319 -30.62 -7.43 -15.47
N ILE A 320 -30.70 -6.41 -16.33
CA ILE A 320 -31.88 -6.13 -17.16
C ILE A 320 -32.14 -7.27 -18.14
N LEU A 321 -31.12 -7.70 -18.89
CA LEU A 321 -31.26 -8.69 -19.97
C LEU A 321 -31.45 -10.12 -19.46
N GLN A 322 -30.85 -10.45 -18.32
CA GLN A 322 -30.99 -11.76 -17.67
C GLN A 322 -32.24 -11.83 -16.78
N LYS A 323 -32.90 -10.68 -16.53
CA LYS A 323 -34.14 -10.56 -15.74
C LYS A 323 -33.98 -11.08 -14.31
N VAL A 324 -32.83 -10.79 -13.72
CA VAL A 324 -32.48 -11.16 -12.34
C VAL A 324 -32.77 -9.99 -11.39
N PRO A 325 -33.07 -10.24 -10.11
CA PRO A 325 -33.59 -9.21 -9.22
C PRO A 325 -32.56 -8.13 -8.85
N ASN A 326 -31.26 -8.44 -8.90
CA ASN A 326 -30.16 -7.52 -8.57
C ASN A 326 -28.90 -7.83 -9.40
N ASN A 327 -27.91 -6.94 -9.36
CA ASN A 327 -26.70 -7.07 -10.18
C ASN A 327 -25.80 -8.26 -9.79
N TYR A 328 -25.90 -8.75 -8.54
CA TYR A 328 -25.06 -9.85 -8.05
C TYR A 328 -25.53 -11.22 -8.56
N GLU A 329 -26.80 -11.34 -8.93
CA GLU A 329 -27.40 -12.57 -9.44
C GLU A 329 -27.22 -12.75 -10.95
N THR A 330 -26.29 -11.99 -11.54
CA THR A 330 -25.87 -12.15 -12.93
C THR A 330 -24.81 -13.22 -13.08
N ASP A 331 -24.63 -13.75 -14.30
CA ASP A 331 -23.57 -14.71 -14.63
C ASP A 331 -22.14 -14.22 -14.31
N LEU A 332 -21.95 -12.91 -14.20
CA LEU A 332 -20.67 -12.27 -13.88
C LEU A 332 -20.21 -12.49 -12.44
N ILE A 333 -21.15 -12.67 -11.49
CA ILE A 333 -20.84 -12.67 -10.04
C ILE A 333 -21.49 -13.87 -9.33
N PHE A 334 -22.71 -14.26 -9.71
CA PHE A 334 -23.46 -15.29 -9.02
C PHE A 334 -22.72 -16.62 -8.87
N PRO A 335 -21.93 -17.11 -9.85
CA PRO A 335 -21.19 -18.35 -9.66
C PRO A 335 -20.11 -18.30 -8.57
N ILE A 336 -19.64 -17.10 -8.19
CA ILE A 336 -18.73 -16.90 -7.05
C ILE A 336 -19.52 -16.95 -5.74
N ILE A 337 -20.72 -16.36 -5.74
CA ILE A 337 -21.67 -16.38 -4.61
C ILE A 337 -22.11 -17.81 -4.32
N GLU A 338 -22.46 -18.59 -5.34
CA GLU A 338 -22.79 -20.01 -5.21
C GLU A 338 -21.64 -20.80 -4.58
N LYS A 339 -20.40 -20.54 -5.01
CA LYS A 339 -19.22 -21.19 -4.42
C LYS A 339 -19.04 -20.82 -2.94
N ALA A 340 -19.28 -19.56 -2.57
CA ALA A 340 -19.25 -19.14 -1.17
C ALA A 340 -20.38 -19.78 -0.34
N SER A 341 -21.59 -19.89 -0.91
CA SER A 341 -22.74 -20.58 -0.32
C SER A 341 -22.44 -22.06 -0.06
N GLU A 342 -21.79 -22.75 -1.01
CA GLU A 342 -21.34 -24.15 -0.84
C GLU A 342 -20.37 -24.30 0.33
N LEU A 343 -19.34 -23.43 0.40
CA LEU A 343 -18.35 -23.47 1.48
C LEU A 343 -18.95 -23.15 2.86
N ALA A 344 -19.97 -22.29 2.89
CA ALA A 344 -20.73 -21.98 4.11
C ALA A 344 -21.76 -23.05 4.48
N ASN A 345 -22.06 -23.99 3.58
CA ASN A 345 -23.17 -24.93 3.71
C ASN A 345 -24.53 -24.22 3.96
N VAL A 346 -24.76 -23.12 3.23
CA VAL A 346 -25.98 -22.31 3.31
C VAL A 346 -26.57 -22.14 1.92
N SER A 347 -27.89 -22.27 1.78
CA SER A 347 -28.59 -22.05 0.51
C SER A 347 -28.98 -20.58 0.32
N TYR A 348 -28.39 -19.91 -0.67
CA TYR A 348 -28.67 -18.50 -1.00
C TYR A 348 -30.18 -18.20 -1.18
N ALA A 349 -30.90 -19.09 -1.88
CA ALA A 349 -32.31 -18.87 -2.24
C ALA A 349 -33.28 -18.83 -1.04
N VAL A 350 -32.90 -19.38 0.11
CA VAL A 350 -33.74 -19.41 1.34
C VAL A 350 -33.06 -18.70 2.51
N ALA A 351 -31.89 -18.11 2.28
CA ALA A 351 -31.15 -17.34 3.27
C ALA A 351 -31.87 -16.02 3.58
N ASP A 352 -31.74 -15.55 4.82
CA ASP A 352 -32.19 -14.22 5.20
C ASP A 352 -31.38 -13.11 4.51
N ASP A 353 -31.91 -11.89 4.53
CA ASP A 353 -31.28 -10.73 3.87
C ASP A 353 -29.84 -10.47 4.34
N CYS A 354 -29.56 -10.73 5.62
CA CYS A 354 -28.24 -10.53 6.21
C CYS A 354 -27.21 -11.52 5.63
N THR A 355 -27.61 -12.79 5.54
CA THR A 355 -26.81 -13.88 4.98
C THR A 355 -26.60 -13.68 3.48
N GLN A 356 -27.65 -13.30 2.74
CA GLN A 356 -27.53 -12.94 1.33
C GLN A 356 -26.58 -11.75 1.12
N ARG A 357 -26.66 -10.72 1.96
CA ARG A 357 -25.73 -9.58 1.94
C ARG A 357 -24.29 -10.06 2.08
N TYR A 358 -23.98 -10.89 3.06
CA TYR A 358 -22.62 -11.42 3.26
C TYR A 358 -22.10 -12.18 2.04
N LEU A 359 -22.94 -13.03 1.46
CA LEU A 359 -22.60 -13.79 0.25
C LEU A 359 -22.36 -12.85 -0.96
N LYS A 360 -23.21 -11.83 -1.15
CA LYS A 360 -23.03 -10.78 -2.19
C LYS A 360 -21.72 -10.02 -2.02
N THR A 361 -21.41 -9.59 -0.79
CA THR A 361 -20.16 -8.89 -0.46
C THR A 361 -18.94 -9.75 -0.76
N ILE A 362 -18.96 -11.04 -0.40
CA ILE A 362 -17.87 -11.97 -0.73
C ILE A 362 -17.71 -12.10 -2.26
N GLY A 363 -18.80 -12.29 -3.01
CA GLY A 363 -18.76 -12.43 -4.46
C GLY A 363 -18.15 -11.21 -5.16
N ASP A 364 -18.62 -10.01 -4.81
CA ASP A 364 -18.11 -8.74 -5.35
C ASP A 364 -16.63 -8.51 -5.00
N HIS A 365 -16.28 -8.64 -3.72
CA HIS A 365 -14.92 -8.38 -3.26
C HIS A 365 -13.92 -9.38 -3.82
N MET A 366 -14.27 -10.67 -3.93
CA MET A 366 -13.39 -11.66 -4.52
C MET A 366 -13.05 -11.34 -5.98
N ARG A 367 -14.03 -10.85 -6.76
CA ARG A 367 -13.78 -10.38 -8.12
C ARG A 367 -12.82 -9.19 -8.12
N ALA A 368 -13.03 -8.20 -7.26
CA ALA A 368 -12.15 -7.03 -7.12
C ALA A 368 -10.71 -7.40 -6.70
N ILE A 369 -10.56 -8.26 -5.69
CA ILE A 369 -9.26 -8.65 -5.12
C ILE A 369 -8.41 -9.39 -6.16
N VAL A 370 -9.00 -10.34 -6.88
CA VAL A 370 -8.28 -11.14 -7.89
C VAL A 370 -7.74 -10.25 -9.00
N TYR A 371 -8.54 -9.31 -9.52
CA TYR A 371 -8.07 -8.36 -10.53
C TYR A 371 -7.01 -7.39 -10.00
N LEU A 372 -7.15 -6.89 -8.77
CA LEU A 372 -6.13 -6.01 -8.17
C LEU A 372 -4.77 -6.71 -8.00
N ILE A 373 -4.77 -7.94 -7.47
CA ILE A 373 -3.53 -8.71 -7.30
C ILE A 373 -2.96 -9.11 -8.67
N SER A 374 -3.82 -9.45 -9.63
CA SER A 374 -3.40 -9.68 -11.02
C SER A 374 -2.70 -8.44 -11.59
N ASP A 375 -3.23 -7.24 -11.40
CA ASP A 375 -2.60 -5.97 -11.82
C ASP A 375 -1.39 -5.55 -10.96
N GLY A 376 -0.91 -6.42 -10.06
CA GLY A 376 0.34 -6.23 -9.31
C GLY A 376 0.19 -5.51 -7.97
N VAL A 377 -1.04 -5.29 -7.49
CA VAL A 377 -1.26 -4.68 -6.17
C VAL A 377 -1.11 -5.72 -5.07
N ILE A 378 -0.17 -5.47 -4.14
CA ILE A 378 0.10 -6.33 -2.99
C ILE A 378 -0.60 -5.77 -1.75
N PRO A 379 -1.28 -6.60 -0.92
CA PRO A 379 -1.85 -6.16 0.35
C PRO A 379 -0.83 -5.45 1.27
N SER A 380 -1.12 -4.22 1.69
CA SER A 380 -0.26 -3.38 2.54
C SER A 380 -1.09 -2.44 3.44
N ASN A 381 -0.47 -1.61 4.28
CA ASN A 381 -1.20 -0.64 5.12
C ASN A 381 -1.39 0.73 4.46
N ILE A 382 -0.92 0.93 3.23
CA ILE A 382 -0.94 2.23 2.57
C ILE A 382 -1.40 2.13 1.12
N GLY A 383 -1.97 3.22 0.61
CA GLY A 383 -2.34 3.38 -0.79
C GLY A 383 -3.19 2.23 -1.34
N ARG A 384 -2.80 1.70 -2.51
CA ARG A 384 -3.55 0.63 -3.20
C ARG A 384 -3.55 -0.68 -2.42
N GLY A 385 -2.43 -0.98 -1.75
CA GLY A 385 -2.30 -2.17 -0.93
C GLY A 385 -3.25 -2.18 0.27
N TYR A 386 -3.54 -1.00 0.84
CA TYR A 386 -4.57 -0.85 1.87
C TYR A 386 -5.96 -1.21 1.36
N VAL A 387 -6.31 -0.81 0.13
CA VAL A 387 -7.61 -1.13 -0.47
C VAL A 387 -7.77 -2.64 -0.62
N VAL A 388 -6.80 -3.35 -1.23
CA VAL A 388 -6.84 -4.81 -1.39
C VAL A 388 -6.94 -5.50 -0.03
N ARG A 389 -6.10 -5.08 0.93
CA ARG A 389 -6.10 -5.63 2.29
C ARG A 389 -7.48 -5.48 2.95
N ARG A 390 -8.09 -4.30 2.86
CA ARG A 390 -9.44 -4.06 3.40
C ARG A 390 -10.49 -4.99 2.80
N LEU A 391 -10.49 -5.16 1.47
CA LEU A 391 -11.43 -6.05 0.78
C LEU A 391 -11.24 -7.51 1.18
N ILE A 392 -9.98 -7.99 1.25
CA ILE A 392 -9.65 -9.34 1.73
C ILE A 392 -10.23 -9.55 3.13
N ARG A 393 -9.91 -8.66 4.07
CA ARG A 393 -10.33 -8.81 5.47
C ARG A 393 -11.84 -8.78 5.63
N ARG A 394 -12.54 -7.93 4.85
CA ARG A 394 -14.01 -7.91 4.82
C ARG A 394 -14.57 -9.23 4.29
N ALA A 395 -14.03 -9.77 3.19
CA ALA A 395 -14.44 -11.08 2.66
C ALA A 395 -14.19 -12.22 3.67
N VAL A 396 -13.02 -12.24 4.34
CA VAL A 396 -12.71 -13.22 5.40
C VAL A 396 -13.72 -13.13 6.53
N ARG A 397 -13.98 -11.93 7.05
CA ARG A 397 -14.91 -11.72 8.15
C ARG A 397 -16.32 -12.22 7.80
N MET A 398 -16.84 -11.84 6.64
CA MET A 398 -18.15 -12.32 6.19
C MET A 398 -18.19 -13.84 6.06
N GLY A 399 -17.12 -14.46 5.54
CA GLY A 399 -17.01 -15.92 5.49
C GLY A 399 -17.04 -16.57 6.88
N ARG A 400 -16.35 -15.99 7.87
CA ARG A 400 -16.39 -16.49 9.26
C ARG A 400 -17.76 -16.31 9.90
N LEU A 401 -18.46 -15.20 9.66
CA LEU A 401 -19.84 -14.98 10.11
C LEU A 401 -20.84 -15.96 9.50
N LEU A 402 -20.60 -16.39 8.25
CA LEU A 402 -21.36 -17.44 7.58
C LEU A 402 -21.03 -18.85 8.11
N GLY A 403 -20.06 -18.99 9.00
CA GLY A 403 -19.66 -20.26 9.60
C GLY A 403 -18.63 -21.06 8.80
N ILE A 404 -17.99 -20.48 7.78
CA ILE A 404 -16.88 -21.12 7.06
C ILE A 404 -15.71 -21.30 8.04
N LYS A 405 -15.27 -22.55 8.24
CA LYS A 405 -14.12 -22.90 9.09
C LYS A 405 -12.97 -23.39 8.25
N GLY A 406 -11.75 -22.94 8.57
CA GLY A 406 -10.56 -23.28 7.79
C GLY A 406 -10.73 -22.92 6.31
N ASP A 407 -10.42 -23.87 5.43
CA ASP A 407 -10.62 -23.79 3.97
C ASP A 407 -12.06 -24.09 3.49
N GLY A 408 -12.96 -24.50 4.38
CA GLY A 408 -14.32 -24.92 4.04
C GLY A 408 -14.42 -26.32 3.40
N LEU A 409 -13.31 -27.04 3.25
CA LEU A 409 -13.21 -28.39 2.67
C LEU A 409 -12.70 -29.44 3.66
N GLY A 410 -12.35 -29.03 4.89
CA GLY A 410 -12.03 -29.92 6.01
C GLY A 410 -10.67 -29.64 6.65
N ASP A 411 -9.83 -28.79 6.05
CA ASP A 411 -8.61 -28.31 6.67
C ASP A 411 -8.92 -27.08 7.53
N ILE A 412 -9.00 -27.29 8.85
CA ILE A 412 -9.28 -26.24 9.84
C ILE A 412 -8.21 -25.14 9.92
N GLU A 413 -6.99 -25.41 9.47
CA GLU A 413 -5.90 -24.43 9.41
C GLU A 413 -5.76 -23.78 8.02
N GLY A 414 -6.62 -24.19 7.08
CA GLY A 414 -6.63 -23.72 5.71
C GLY A 414 -7.26 -22.34 5.52
N ALA A 415 -7.13 -21.83 4.30
CA ALA A 415 -7.66 -20.56 3.84
C ALA A 415 -8.71 -20.80 2.74
N PHE A 416 -9.88 -20.18 2.84
CA PHE A 416 -10.98 -20.43 1.89
C PHE A 416 -10.99 -19.44 0.71
N LEU A 417 -10.35 -18.27 0.84
CA LEU A 417 -10.30 -17.29 -0.26
C LEU A 417 -9.58 -17.83 -1.51
N PRO A 418 -8.49 -18.61 -1.43
CA PRO A 418 -7.91 -19.26 -2.62
C PRO A 418 -8.91 -20.15 -3.38
N VAL A 419 -9.78 -20.89 -2.68
CA VAL A 419 -10.82 -21.73 -3.29
C VAL A 419 -11.85 -20.89 -4.04
N LEU A 420 -12.23 -19.73 -3.48
CA LEU A 420 -13.10 -18.78 -4.17
C LEU A 420 -12.40 -18.13 -5.37
N ALA A 421 -11.10 -17.81 -5.24
CA ALA A 421 -10.32 -17.20 -6.31
C ALA A 421 -10.19 -18.11 -7.53
N GLU A 422 -10.12 -19.44 -7.35
CA GLU A 422 -10.17 -20.38 -8.48
C GLU A 422 -11.39 -20.14 -9.36
N ARG A 423 -12.56 -19.90 -8.75
CA ARG A 423 -13.80 -19.63 -9.49
C ARG A 423 -13.73 -18.31 -10.23
N VAL A 424 -13.19 -17.26 -9.61
CA VAL A 424 -12.99 -15.96 -10.26
C VAL A 424 -12.03 -16.06 -11.44
N ILE A 425 -10.91 -16.79 -11.27
CA ILE A 425 -9.90 -17.00 -12.31
C ILE A 425 -10.53 -17.75 -13.50
N GLN A 426 -11.33 -18.78 -13.26
CA GLN A 426 -12.06 -19.50 -14.31
C GLN A 426 -12.97 -18.56 -15.12
N LEU A 427 -13.74 -17.71 -14.44
CA LEU A 427 -14.65 -16.75 -15.09
C LEU A 427 -13.91 -15.61 -15.82
N SER A 428 -12.65 -15.34 -15.45
CA SER A 428 -11.90 -14.19 -15.95
C SER A 428 -10.87 -14.54 -17.04
N THR A 429 -10.47 -15.80 -17.16
CA THR A 429 -9.32 -16.23 -17.98
C THR A 429 -9.42 -15.85 -19.46
N HIS A 430 -10.62 -15.92 -20.05
CA HIS A 430 -10.82 -15.58 -21.47
C HIS A 430 -10.98 -14.07 -21.69
N ILE A 431 -11.29 -13.30 -20.64
CA ILE A 431 -11.41 -11.84 -20.65
C ILE A 431 -10.01 -11.23 -20.48
N ASP A 432 -9.26 -11.73 -19.50
CA ASP A 432 -7.89 -11.35 -19.22
C ASP A 432 -7.04 -12.58 -18.86
N SER A 433 -6.11 -12.93 -19.75
CA SER A 433 -5.19 -14.04 -19.55
C SER A 433 -4.23 -13.82 -18.38
N ASP A 434 -3.96 -12.58 -17.99
CA ASP A 434 -3.02 -12.28 -16.89
C ASP A 434 -3.52 -12.77 -15.53
N VAL A 435 -4.84 -12.85 -15.35
CA VAL A 435 -5.45 -13.44 -14.15
C VAL A 435 -5.02 -14.90 -13.99
N LYS A 436 -4.99 -15.67 -15.09
CA LYS A 436 -4.49 -17.04 -15.09
C LYS A 436 -2.97 -17.11 -14.99
N ASN A 437 -2.24 -16.26 -15.71
CA ASN A 437 -0.78 -16.24 -15.70
C ASN A 437 -0.22 -15.95 -14.29
N ARG A 438 -0.96 -15.17 -13.48
CA ARG A 438 -0.56 -14.74 -12.14
C ARG A 438 -1.29 -15.51 -11.02
N ALA A 439 -2.00 -16.59 -11.35
CA ALA A 439 -2.80 -17.37 -10.40
C ALA A 439 -2.01 -17.82 -9.15
N ALA A 440 -0.77 -18.29 -9.33
CA ALA A 440 0.08 -18.71 -8.21
C ALA A 440 0.30 -17.59 -7.19
N ARG A 441 0.62 -16.38 -7.66
CA ARG A 441 0.78 -15.18 -6.81
C ARG A 441 -0.54 -14.80 -6.14
N ILE A 442 -1.66 -14.85 -6.88
CA ILE A 442 -2.99 -14.56 -6.33
C ILE A 442 -3.32 -15.49 -5.17
N PHE A 443 -3.10 -16.80 -5.32
CA PHE A 443 -3.35 -17.78 -4.26
C PHE A 443 -2.44 -17.59 -3.05
N GLU A 444 -1.15 -17.33 -3.28
CA GLU A 444 -0.19 -17.10 -2.19
C GLU A 444 -0.54 -15.86 -1.37
N GLU A 445 -0.85 -14.75 -2.03
CA GLU A 445 -1.20 -13.48 -1.37
C GLU A 445 -2.51 -13.57 -0.58
N LEU A 446 -3.54 -14.21 -1.15
CA LEU A 446 -4.80 -14.47 -0.47
C LEU A 446 -4.62 -15.36 0.76
N LYS A 447 -3.92 -16.49 0.61
CA LYS A 447 -3.64 -17.41 1.71
C LYS A 447 -2.88 -16.70 2.83
N ARG A 448 -1.84 -15.94 2.49
CA ARG A 448 -1.00 -15.24 3.46
C ARG A 448 -1.79 -14.21 4.27
N GLU A 449 -2.56 -13.34 3.60
CA GLU A 449 -3.32 -12.29 4.30
C GLU A 449 -4.51 -12.89 5.07
N GLU A 450 -5.20 -13.90 4.55
CA GLU A 450 -6.29 -14.58 5.26
C GLU A 450 -5.81 -15.23 6.56
N LEU A 451 -4.78 -16.09 6.50
CA LEU A 451 -4.30 -16.81 7.68
C LEU A 451 -3.78 -15.86 8.76
N ARG A 452 -3.11 -14.78 8.34
CA ARG A 452 -2.66 -13.73 9.26
C ARG A 452 -3.84 -13.01 9.90
N PHE A 453 -4.86 -12.66 9.13
CA PHE A 453 -6.00 -11.91 9.63
C PHE A 453 -6.90 -12.74 10.54
N VAL A 454 -7.11 -14.03 10.26
CA VAL A 454 -7.92 -14.92 11.11
C VAL A 454 -7.39 -14.95 12.56
N GLN A 455 -6.07 -14.98 12.75
CA GLN A 455 -5.44 -14.94 14.08
C GLN A 455 -5.77 -13.66 14.85
N THR A 456 -5.92 -12.55 14.14
CA THR A 456 -6.26 -11.22 14.68
C THR A 456 -7.76 -11.09 14.94
N LEU A 457 -8.58 -11.57 14.00
CA LEU A 457 -10.04 -11.45 13.99
C LEU A 457 -10.66 -12.04 15.27
N GLU A 458 -10.29 -13.27 15.63
CA GLU A 458 -10.88 -13.96 16.79
C GLU A 458 -10.62 -13.25 18.12
N ARG A 459 -9.47 -12.58 18.24
CA ARG A 459 -9.09 -11.83 19.45
C ARG A 459 -9.76 -10.47 19.50
N GLY A 460 -9.80 -9.77 18.37
CA GLY A 460 -10.35 -8.42 18.28
C GLY A 460 -11.87 -8.36 18.28
N GLU A 461 -12.57 -9.30 17.64
CA GLU A 461 -14.05 -9.29 17.60
C GLU A 461 -14.66 -9.42 18.99
N LYS A 462 -14.14 -10.31 19.84
CA LYS A 462 -14.67 -10.46 21.21
C LYS A 462 -14.52 -9.19 22.04
N LEU A 463 -13.40 -8.48 21.88
CA LEU A 463 -13.16 -7.23 22.60
C LEU A 463 -14.03 -6.10 22.06
N LEU A 464 -14.16 -6.00 20.73
CA LEU A 464 -15.03 -5.03 20.10
C LEU A 464 -16.50 -5.22 20.51
N GLU A 465 -16.97 -6.46 20.56
CA GLU A 465 -18.32 -6.80 21.04
C GLU A 465 -18.58 -6.29 22.46
N GLN A 466 -17.60 -6.44 23.36
CA GLN A 466 -17.68 -5.94 24.73
C GLN A 466 -17.73 -4.41 24.75
N MET A 467 -16.82 -3.75 24.03
CA MET A 467 -16.75 -2.29 23.96
C MET A 467 -18.03 -1.67 23.37
N LEU A 468 -18.62 -2.29 22.35
CA LEU A 468 -19.88 -1.81 21.76
C LEU A 468 -21.06 -1.99 22.71
N ALA A 469 -21.12 -3.09 23.47
CA ALA A 469 -22.14 -3.30 24.48
C ALA A 469 -22.02 -2.27 25.62
N GLU A 470 -20.80 -1.97 26.06
CA GLU A 470 -20.53 -0.92 27.06
C GLU A 470 -20.94 0.46 26.55
N ALA A 471 -20.59 0.82 25.30
CA ALA A 471 -20.97 2.10 24.70
C ALA A 471 -22.50 2.29 24.59
N LEU A 472 -23.24 1.22 24.28
CA LEU A 472 -24.71 1.24 24.27
C LEU A 472 -25.29 1.42 25.68
N LEU A 473 -24.77 0.68 26.67
CA LEU A 473 -25.22 0.80 28.07
C LEU A 473 -24.92 2.19 28.67
N ASP A 474 -23.79 2.79 28.31
CA ASP A 474 -23.42 4.12 28.79
C ASP A 474 -24.22 5.22 28.09
N SER A 475 -24.59 5.03 26.82
CA SER A 475 -25.57 5.87 26.12
C SER A 475 -26.92 5.87 26.82
N GLU A 476 -27.44 4.68 27.19
CA GLU A 476 -28.71 4.56 27.92
C GLU A 476 -28.70 5.28 29.28
N LYS A 477 -27.56 5.29 29.98
CA LYS A 477 -27.41 5.97 31.28
C LYS A 477 -27.18 7.48 31.16
N SER A 478 -26.46 7.93 30.14
CA SER A 478 -26.02 9.32 29.98
C SER A 478 -26.93 10.16 29.09
N GLY A 479 -27.80 9.53 28.29
CA GLY A 479 -28.65 10.19 27.30
C GLY A 479 -27.87 10.74 26.09
N THR A 480 -26.62 10.34 25.91
CA THR A 480 -25.77 10.73 24.76
C THR A 480 -25.80 9.68 23.66
N ALA A 481 -25.45 10.02 22.43
CA ALA A 481 -25.37 9.04 21.34
C ALA A 481 -24.26 8.01 21.65
N PRO A 482 -24.48 6.70 21.43
CA PRO A 482 -23.49 5.67 21.70
C PRO A 482 -22.29 5.87 20.78
N CYS A 483 -21.10 5.95 21.37
CA CYS A 483 -19.87 6.23 20.65
C CYS A 483 -18.69 5.48 21.28
N LEU A 484 -17.90 4.81 20.46
CA LEU A 484 -16.63 4.21 20.84
C LEU A 484 -15.55 5.30 20.88
N SER A 485 -14.78 5.36 21.96
CA SER A 485 -13.73 6.37 22.09
C SER A 485 -12.59 6.13 21.09
N GLY A 486 -11.93 7.20 20.66
CA GLY A 486 -10.77 7.10 19.77
C GLY A 486 -9.62 6.27 20.36
N LYS A 487 -9.50 6.24 21.69
CA LYS A 487 -8.54 5.41 22.43
C LYS A 487 -8.87 3.93 22.35
N ASP A 488 -10.14 3.57 22.43
CA ASP A 488 -10.57 2.17 22.33
C ASP A 488 -10.41 1.66 20.89
N ALA A 489 -10.77 2.49 19.91
CA ALA A 489 -10.50 2.20 18.50
C ALA A 489 -9.00 2.07 18.22
N PHE A 490 -8.17 2.93 18.84
CA PHE A 490 -6.71 2.87 18.72
C PHE A 490 -6.14 1.63 19.43
N LEU A 491 -6.66 1.25 20.60
CA LEU A 491 -6.27 0.04 21.31
C LEU A 491 -6.53 -1.22 20.47
N LEU A 492 -7.73 -1.31 19.88
CA LEU A 492 -8.08 -2.40 18.95
C LEU A 492 -7.09 -2.47 17.79
N TYR A 493 -6.77 -1.33 17.19
CA TYR A 493 -5.84 -1.23 16.07
C TYR A 493 -4.39 -1.57 16.45
N ASP A 494 -3.84 -0.90 17.45
CA ASP A 494 -2.42 -0.95 17.81
C ASP A 494 -2.06 -2.22 18.57
N THR A 495 -2.82 -2.55 19.61
CA THR A 495 -2.50 -3.67 20.50
C THR A 495 -3.03 -4.99 19.97
N TYR A 496 -4.24 -5.00 19.41
CA TYR A 496 -4.89 -6.22 18.96
C TYR A 496 -4.78 -6.44 17.45
N GLY A 497 -4.24 -5.47 16.70
CA GLY A 497 -4.09 -5.53 15.25
C GLY A 497 -5.43 -5.45 14.48
N PHE A 498 -6.53 -5.15 15.19
CA PHE A 498 -7.87 -5.18 14.65
C PHE A 498 -8.16 -3.92 13.82
N PRO A 499 -8.51 -4.04 12.54
CA PRO A 499 -8.44 -2.91 11.63
C PRO A 499 -9.56 -1.90 11.89
N VAL A 500 -9.22 -0.60 11.93
CA VAL A 500 -10.17 0.49 12.23
C VAL A 500 -11.35 0.51 11.24
N GLU A 501 -11.12 0.15 9.99
CA GLU A 501 -12.17 0.04 8.98
C GLU A 501 -13.22 -1.03 9.32
N ILE A 502 -12.81 -2.15 9.91
CA ILE A 502 -13.73 -3.21 10.35
C ILE A 502 -14.39 -2.80 11.66
N THR A 503 -13.65 -2.18 12.58
CA THR A 503 -14.21 -1.60 13.81
C THR A 503 -15.37 -0.67 13.47
N LYS A 504 -15.16 0.24 12.50
CA LYS A 504 -16.17 1.19 12.03
C LYS A 504 -17.37 0.50 11.41
N GLU A 505 -17.16 -0.43 10.50
CA GLU A 505 -18.25 -1.18 9.85
C GLU A 505 -19.15 -1.90 10.88
N VAL A 506 -18.54 -2.51 11.90
CA VAL A 506 -19.28 -3.22 12.95
C VAL A 506 -20.00 -2.26 13.89
N ALA A 507 -19.35 -1.16 14.27
CA ALA A 507 -19.92 -0.14 15.13
C ALA A 507 -21.14 0.53 14.47
N ASP A 508 -21.00 0.96 13.22
CA ASP A 508 -22.06 1.58 12.42
C ASP A 508 -23.25 0.62 12.27
N GLY A 509 -22.99 -0.67 12.04
CA GLY A 509 -24.02 -1.72 11.97
C GLY A 509 -24.81 -1.94 13.27
N ARG A 510 -24.31 -1.44 14.41
CA ARG A 510 -25.00 -1.44 15.72
C ARG A 510 -25.51 -0.06 16.13
N GLY A 511 -25.40 0.93 15.25
CA GLY A 511 -25.77 2.31 15.54
C GLY A 511 -24.83 3.00 16.54
N VAL A 512 -23.58 2.52 16.69
CA VAL A 512 -22.56 3.10 17.56
C VAL A 512 -21.56 3.86 16.69
N GLY A 513 -21.34 5.15 16.97
CA GLY A 513 -20.33 5.95 16.26
C GLY A 513 -18.90 5.61 16.72
N ILE A 514 -17.90 6.07 15.98
CA ILE A 514 -16.49 6.04 16.41
C ILE A 514 -15.93 7.46 16.38
N ASP A 515 -15.25 7.84 17.46
CA ASP A 515 -14.47 9.08 17.51
C ASP A 515 -13.18 8.94 16.69
N MET A 516 -13.30 9.17 15.39
CA MET A 516 -12.17 9.16 14.45
C MET A 516 -11.15 10.26 14.75
N ASN A 517 -11.57 11.42 15.26
CA ASN A 517 -10.65 12.50 15.62
C ASN A 517 -9.76 12.09 16.80
N GLY A 518 -10.34 11.43 17.81
CA GLY A 518 -9.59 10.84 18.91
C GLY A 518 -8.65 9.72 18.45
N PHE A 519 -9.09 8.88 17.51
CA PHE A 519 -8.25 7.83 16.93
C PHE A 519 -7.04 8.44 16.19
N ASP A 520 -7.28 9.43 15.34
CA ASP A 520 -6.23 10.14 14.61
C ASP A 520 -5.27 10.88 15.55
N ALA A 521 -5.78 11.44 16.64
CA ALA A 521 -4.96 12.04 17.68
C ALA A 521 -4.04 11.02 18.36
N GLU A 522 -4.51 9.81 18.65
CA GLU A 522 -3.67 8.74 19.20
C GLU A 522 -2.68 8.18 18.17
N MET A 523 -3.07 8.04 16.90
CA MET A 523 -2.16 7.71 15.80
C MET A 523 -1.05 8.75 15.65
N GLU A 524 -1.40 10.03 15.75
CA GLU A 524 -0.44 11.13 15.69
C GLU A 524 0.40 11.19 16.96
N ASN A 525 -0.15 10.86 18.13
CA ASN A 525 0.61 10.73 19.37
C ASN A 525 1.62 9.59 19.29
N GLN A 526 1.25 8.44 18.72
CA GLN A 526 2.17 7.32 18.46
C GLN A 526 3.28 7.72 17.47
N LYS A 527 2.92 8.42 16.38
CA LYS A 527 3.91 8.99 15.45
C LYS A 527 4.81 10.00 16.14
N ARG A 528 4.26 10.91 16.95
CA ARG A 528 5.01 11.91 17.72
C ARG A 528 5.88 11.26 18.78
N GLN A 529 5.50 10.15 19.41
CA GLN A 529 6.35 9.42 20.35
C GLN A 529 7.49 8.73 19.60
N SER A 530 7.19 8.12 18.46
CA SER A 530 8.19 7.55 17.54
C SER A 530 9.13 8.61 16.96
N GLN A 531 8.61 9.81 16.72
CA GLN A 531 9.35 10.98 16.23
C GLN A 531 10.00 11.79 17.35
N ALA A 532 9.52 11.79 18.58
CA ALA A 532 10.14 12.45 19.74
C ALA A 532 11.38 11.68 20.19
N ALA A 533 11.36 10.35 20.03
CA ALA A 533 12.58 9.55 20.03
C ALA A 533 13.59 9.97 18.92
N HIS A 534 13.15 10.71 17.90
CA HIS A 534 13.97 11.35 16.85
C HIS A 534 14.16 12.89 17.03
N ASN A 535 13.23 13.60 17.69
CA ASN A 535 13.12 15.07 17.74
C ASN A 535 13.67 15.68 19.03
N VAL A 536 14.05 14.88 20.03
CA VAL A 536 14.95 15.36 21.10
C VAL A 536 16.26 15.93 20.52
N ILE A 537 16.56 15.63 19.24
CA ILE A 537 17.69 16.17 18.47
C ILE A 537 17.32 17.44 17.67
N LYS A 538 16.03 17.73 17.38
CA LYS A 538 15.60 18.77 16.41
C LYS A 538 15.05 20.10 16.97
N LEU A 539 14.78 20.22 18.26
CA LEU A 539 14.11 21.40 18.85
C LEU A 539 14.94 22.72 18.89
N GLY A 540 16.12 22.77 18.27
CA GLY A 540 16.95 23.99 18.22
C GLY A 540 16.64 24.96 17.08
N VAL A 541 15.86 24.58 16.05
CA VAL A 541 15.95 25.25 14.72
C VAL A 541 14.73 26.10 14.33
N GLU A 542 13.62 26.12 15.08
CA GLU A 542 12.36 26.75 14.58
C GLU A 542 12.23 28.28 14.73
N ASN A 543 13.23 29.00 15.25
CA ASN A 543 13.09 30.46 15.49
C ASN A 543 13.74 31.40 14.44
N SER A 544 14.15 30.94 13.26
CA SER A 544 14.94 31.76 12.30
C SER A 544 14.26 32.06 10.95
N ALA A 545 12.92 32.05 10.88
CA ALA A 545 12.17 32.23 9.64
C ALA A 545 12.31 33.62 8.95
N ASP A 546 12.77 34.65 9.64
CA ASP A 546 12.86 36.03 9.10
C ASP A 546 14.20 36.37 8.41
N LEU A 547 15.18 35.46 8.38
CA LEU A 547 16.54 35.72 7.85
C LEU A 547 16.86 35.07 6.50
N THR A 548 16.04 34.11 6.05
CA THR A 548 16.30 33.32 4.83
C THR A 548 16.09 34.08 3.52
N GLU A 549 15.46 35.27 3.52
CA GLU A 549 15.30 36.09 2.30
C GLU A 549 16.56 36.87 1.88
N LYS A 550 17.60 36.96 2.72
CA LYS A 550 18.78 37.83 2.46
C LYS A 550 20.12 37.12 2.34
N VAL A 551 20.22 35.83 2.64
CA VAL A 551 21.49 35.09 2.62
C VAL A 551 21.54 34.21 1.37
N PRO A 552 22.61 34.30 0.54
CA PRO A 552 22.76 33.45 -0.64
C PRO A 552 22.96 31.97 -0.25
N ASP A 553 22.67 31.07 -1.19
CA ASP A 553 22.91 29.64 -1.05
C ASP A 553 24.39 29.34 -0.74
N THR A 554 24.64 28.38 0.16
CA THR A 554 25.98 27.86 0.46
C THR A 554 26.46 26.95 -0.69
N GLU A 555 27.62 27.25 -1.26
CA GLU A 555 28.28 26.36 -2.23
C GLU A 555 28.91 25.15 -1.50
N PHE A 556 28.38 23.95 -1.74
CA PHE A 556 28.94 22.73 -1.18
C PHE A 556 30.12 22.22 -2.03
N VAL A 557 31.32 22.20 -1.43
CA VAL A 557 32.57 21.75 -2.07
C VAL A 557 33.11 20.44 -1.48
N GLY A 558 32.34 19.82 -0.57
CA GLY A 558 32.76 18.67 0.23
C GLY A 558 32.82 17.33 -0.50
N TYR A 559 32.47 17.29 -1.79
CA TYR A 559 32.67 16.10 -2.62
C TYR A 559 34.14 15.88 -2.96
N ASP A 560 34.88 16.97 -3.21
CA ASP A 560 36.26 16.92 -3.71
C ASP A 560 37.30 17.20 -2.63
N THR A 561 36.95 17.98 -1.59
CA THR A 561 37.87 18.40 -0.54
C THR A 561 37.26 18.32 0.86
N LEU A 562 38.11 18.11 1.87
CA LEU A 562 37.74 18.16 3.30
C LEU A 562 38.10 19.50 3.95
N CYS A 563 38.87 20.34 3.26
CA CYS A 563 39.24 21.68 3.72
C CYS A 563 38.92 22.72 2.66
N ALA A 564 38.38 23.87 3.06
CA ALA A 564 38.18 25.00 2.17
C ALA A 564 38.23 26.32 2.93
N ASN A 565 38.76 27.36 2.28
CA ASN A 565 38.60 28.73 2.76
C ASN A 565 37.17 29.19 2.45
N ALA A 566 36.54 29.84 3.42
CA ALA A 566 35.18 30.36 3.36
C ALA A 566 35.09 31.70 4.09
N VAL A 567 34.00 32.42 3.87
CA VAL A 567 33.67 33.67 4.57
C VAL A 567 32.44 33.42 5.42
N ILE A 568 32.45 33.93 6.66
CA ILE A 568 31.29 33.94 7.54
C ILE A 568 30.29 34.98 7.02
N GLU A 569 29.18 34.53 6.46
CA GLU A 569 28.09 35.39 5.96
C GLU A 569 27.09 35.75 7.07
N GLY A 570 27.03 34.94 8.12
CA GLY A 570 26.11 35.16 9.23
C GLY A 570 26.45 34.34 10.46
N LEU A 571 26.09 34.88 11.63
CA LEU A 571 26.21 34.23 12.92
C LEU A 571 24.87 34.30 13.64
N LEU A 572 24.48 33.19 14.27
CA LEU A 572 23.25 33.08 15.04
C LEU A 572 23.55 32.55 16.44
N VAL A 573 22.92 33.15 17.45
CA VAL A 573 22.93 32.65 18.83
C VAL A 573 21.48 32.54 19.29
N ASN A 574 21.04 31.33 19.67
CA ASN A 574 19.65 31.03 20.00
C ASN A 574 18.66 31.48 18.89
N GLY A 575 19.04 31.29 17.62
CA GLY A 575 18.25 31.69 16.45
C GLY A 575 18.27 33.19 16.11
N ASN A 576 18.92 34.04 16.91
CA ASN A 576 19.00 35.48 16.67
C ASN A 576 20.30 35.88 15.97
N PRO A 577 20.26 36.78 14.97
CA PRO A 577 21.45 37.21 14.25
C PRO A 577 22.34 38.09 15.13
N VAL A 578 23.65 37.81 15.11
CA VAL A 578 24.66 38.56 15.85
C VAL A 578 25.83 38.91 14.94
N ILE A 579 26.57 39.96 15.29
CA ILE A 579 27.74 40.40 14.51
C ILE A 579 28.99 39.63 14.94
N GLN A 580 29.12 39.30 16.23
CA GLN A 580 30.28 38.60 16.79
C GLN A 580 29.87 37.62 17.91
N VAL A 581 30.66 36.56 18.10
CA VAL A 581 30.49 35.58 19.20
C VAL A 581 31.83 35.26 19.85
N SER A 582 31.88 35.30 21.18
CA SER A 582 33.07 35.05 21.98
C SER A 582 33.20 33.60 22.43
N GLU A 583 34.42 33.22 22.78
CA GLU A 583 34.79 31.93 23.39
C GLU A 583 33.82 31.47 24.48
N GLY A 584 33.52 30.17 24.46
CA GLY A 584 32.64 29.48 25.41
C GLY A 584 31.15 29.48 25.05
N ASN A 585 30.74 30.17 23.97
CA ASN A 585 29.34 30.25 23.57
C ASN A 585 29.03 29.32 22.37
N GLU A 586 27.82 28.77 22.37
CA GLU A 586 27.25 28.07 21.23
C GLU A 586 26.88 29.05 20.12
N VAL A 587 27.06 28.63 18.88
CA VAL A 587 26.83 29.45 17.68
C VAL A 587 26.40 28.59 16.50
N GLU A 588 25.53 29.14 15.65
CA GLU A 588 25.30 28.63 14.31
C GLU A 588 25.97 29.58 13.30
N VAL A 589 26.85 29.03 12.48
CA VAL A 589 27.66 29.78 11.50
C VAL A 589 27.13 29.51 10.10
N LEU A 590 26.89 30.58 9.34
CA LEU A 590 26.54 30.53 7.92
C LEU A 590 27.78 30.88 7.09
N LEU A 591 28.10 30.03 6.13
CA LEU A 591 29.25 30.20 5.24
C LEU A 591 28.78 30.37 3.80
N ASN A 592 29.52 31.16 3.02
CA ASN A 592 29.29 31.27 1.57
C ASN A 592 29.58 29.96 0.81
N ARG A 593 30.56 29.18 1.28
CA ARG A 593 30.90 27.84 0.78
C ARG A 593 31.36 26.95 1.92
N SER A 594 31.16 25.64 1.82
CA SER A 594 31.52 24.71 2.88
C SER A 594 31.96 23.33 2.37
N PRO A 595 33.02 22.72 2.94
CA PRO A 595 33.33 21.32 2.73
C PRO A 595 32.48 20.39 3.61
N PHE A 596 31.74 20.91 4.60
CA PHE A 596 30.90 20.11 5.49
C PHE A 596 29.61 19.68 4.78
N TYR A 597 29.31 18.39 4.85
CA TYR A 597 28.04 17.83 4.41
C TYR A 597 26.98 18.17 5.44
N ALA A 598 25.90 18.80 4.99
CA ALA A 598 24.73 19.06 5.81
C ALA A 598 23.80 17.84 5.82
N GLU A 599 23.23 17.51 6.98
CA GLU A 599 22.36 16.35 7.17
C GLU A 599 21.27 16.29 6.10
N SER A 600 21.30 15.24 5.29
CA SER A 600 20.36 15.03 4.19
C SER A 600 20.50 13.63 3.59
N GLY A 601 19.43 13.11 2.97
CA GLY A 601 19.43 11.78 2.35
C GLY A 601 19.72 10.63 3.31
N GLY A 602 19.40 10.80 4.60
CA GLY A 602 19.69 9.86 5.68
C GLY A 602 21.11 9.95 6.26
N GLN A 603 22.05 10.64 5.62
CA GLN A 603 23.40 10.87 6.18
C GLN A 603 23.40 12.05 7.15
N ILE A 604 23.97 11.83 8.34
CA ILE A 604 24.14 12.87 9.37
C ILE A 604 25.15 13.95 8.94
N GLY A 605 25.03 15.14 9.54
CA GLY A 605 25.93 16.26 9.29
C GLY A 605 27.38 15.96 9.72
N ASP A 606 28.34 16.56 9.03
CA ASP A 606 29.75 16.40 9.38
C ASP A 606 30.14 17.12 10.67
N HIS A 607 31.21 16.63 11.29
CA HIS A 607 31.90 17.29 12.38
C HIS A 607 33.25 17.82 11.89
N GLY A 608 33.81 18.80 12.60
CA GLY A 608 35.07 19.41 12.23
C GLY A 608 35.31 20.72 12.95
N ILE A 609 36.16 21.58 12.38
CA ILE A 609 36.58 22.83 13.01
C ILE A 609 36.62 23.94 11.97
N LEU A 610 36.18 25.14 12.36
CA LEU A 610 36.44 26.39 11.63
C LEU A 610 37.60 27.11 12.31
N TYR A 611 38.61 27.48 11.53
CA TYR A 611 39.80 28.19 12.02
C TYR A 611 39.91 29.57 11.39
N VAL A 612 40.04 30.62 12.21
CA VAL A 612 40.37 31.96 11.73
C VAL A 612 41.89 32.13 11.73
N SER A 613 42.48 32.09 10.54
CA SER A 613 43.93 32.24 10.33
C SER A 613 44.29 33.71 10.02
N ASN A 614 44.46 34.52 11.06
CA ASN A 614 45.19 35.81 11.05
C ASN A 614 44.82 36.83 9.93
N ALA A 615 43.65 37.46 10.02
CA ALA A 615 43.35 38.68 9.28
C ALA A 615 43.91 39.93 10.03
N GLY A 616 45.22 40.18 9.96
CA GLY A 616 45.83 41.39 10.56
C GLY A 616 46.00 41.35 12.10
N ASN A 617 45.65 42.43 12.81
CA ASN A 617 45.84 42.60 14.28
C ASN A 617 44.85 41.80 15.15
N HIS A 618 44.06 40.88 14.59
CA HIS A 618 43.01 40.14 15.31
C HIS A 618 43.54 38.83 15.94
N GLN A 619 42.96 38.45 17.09
CA GLN A 619 43.31 37.21 17.80
C GLN A 619 42.88 35.96 17.01
N LYS A 620 43.65 34.87 17.13
CA LYS A 620 43.27 33.54 16.62
C LYS A 620 41.94 33.09 17.24
N ALA A 621 41.03 32.58 16.42
CA ALA A 621 39.76 32.03 16.86
C ALA A 621 39.50 30.64 16.24
N ALA A 622 38.76 29.81 16.96
CA ALA A 622 38.39 28.46 16.53
C ALA A 622 36.97 28.12 16.97
N VAL A 623 36.25 27.40 16.11
CA VAL A 623 34.88 26.92 16.37
C VAL A 623 34.85 25.42 16.12
N GLU A 624 34.51 24.63 17.14
CA GLU A 624 34.28 23.20 16.99
C GLU A 624 32.86 22.97 16.48
N ILE A 625 32.73 22.37 15.30
CA ILE A 625 31.46 22.06 14.64
C ILE A 625 31.07 20.62 14.95
N ASN A 626 29.90 20.46 15.54
CA ASN A 626 29.37 19.17 16.00
C ASN A 626 28.09 18.76 15.27
N ASP A 627 27.52 19.62 14.43
CA ASP A 627 26.36 19.31 13.60
C ASP A 627 26.28 20.31 12.44
N VAL A 628 25.79 19.87 11.28
CA VAL A 628 25.54 20.74 10.13
C VAL A 628 24.18 20.40 9.55
N GLN A 629 23.28 21.39 9.56
CA GLN A 629 21.89 21.23 9.15
C GLN A 629 21.58 22.07 7.92
N LYS A 630 20.60 21.63 7.13
CA LYS A 630 20.16 22.30 5.90
C LYS A 630 18.75 22.88 6.08
N SER A 631 18.54 24.14 5.70
CA SER A 631 17.21 24.80 5.75
C SER A 631 16.56 24.88 4.36
N GLN A 632 15.46 25.63 4.24
CA GLN A 632 14.88 26.03 2.94
C GLN A 632 15.86 26.99 2.22
N GLY A 633 16.14 26.74 0.94
CA GLY A 633 17.34 27.27 0.25
C GLY A 633 18.56 26.38 0.52
N ASN A 634 19.61 26.42 -0.28
CA ASN A 634 20.80 25.58 -0.07
C ASN A 634 21.72 26.15 1.02
N ILE A 635 21.15 26.61 2.14
CA ILE A 635 21.85 27.30 3.24
C ILE A 635 22.21 26.30 4.33
N PHE A 636 23.49 26.27 4.72
CA PHE A 636 24.02 25.33 5.70
C PHE A 636 24.28 26.02 7.05
N PHE A 637 23.70 25.47 8.10
CA PHE A 637 23.84 25.91 9.48
C PHE A 637 24.88 25.05 10.18
N HIS A 638 26.08 25.60 10.39
CA HIS A 638 27.17 24.90 11.07
C HIS A 638 27.04 25.17 12.57
N LYS A 639 26.55 24.20 13.32
CA LYS A 639 26.31 24.34 14.76
C LYS A 639 27.55 23.89 15.53
N GLY A 640 27.98 24.74 16.44
CA GLY A 640 29.20 24.50 17.17
C GLY A 640 29.40 25.39 18.37
N THR A 641 30.58 25.28 18.97
CA THR A 641 30.99 26.09 20.11
C THR A 641 32.27 26.82 19.78
N VAL A 642 32.34 28.12 20.09
CA VAL A 642 33.58 28.88 19.97
C VAL A 642 34.54 28.41 21.05
N THR A 643 35.60 27.69 20.68
CA THR A 643 36.56 27.10 21.62
C THR A 643 37.74 28.01 21.91
N GLN A 644 37.97 29.01 21.05
CA GLN A 644 39.02 30.01 21.24
C GLN A 644 38.64 31.33 20.58
N GLY A 645 38.90 32.46 21.25
CA GLY A 645 38.85 33.79 20.63
C GLY A 645 37.44 34.32 20.34
N VAL A 646 37.32 35.19 19.33
CA VAL A 646 36.05 35.81 18.91
C VAL A 646 35.92 35.67 17.40
N ILE A 647 34.75 35.24 16.93
CA ILE A 647 34.41 35.19 15.50
C ILE A 647 33.44 36.33 15.16
N GLU A 648 33.57 36.89 13.96
CA GLU A 648 32.73 38.00 13.47
C GLU A 648 32.26 37.71 12.04
N VAL A 649 31.08 38.22 11.69
CA VAL A 649 30.58 38.22 10.30
C VAL A 649 31.58 38.93 9.39
N GLY A 650 31.87 38.34 8.23
CA GLY A 650 32.85 38.82 7.26
C GLY A 650 34.26 38.25 7.45
N PHE A 651 34.53 37.48 8.51
CA PHE A 651 35.83 36.84 8.69
C PHE A 651 36.06 35.72 7.68
N GLU A 652 37.28 35.63 7.18
CA GLU A 652 37.77 34.47 6.46
C GLU A 652 38.10 33.35 7.45
N VAL A 653 37.58 32.16 7.17
CA VAL A 653 37.82 30.94 7.93
C VAL A 653 38.32 29.83 7.03
N GLU A 654 39.22 29.01 7.56
CA GLU A 654 39.52 27.69 7.01
C GLU A 654 38.56 26.69 7.66
N ALA A 655 37.63 26.18 6.87
CA ALA A 655 36.68 25.16 7.28
C ALA A 655 37.31 23.77 7.04
N ALA A 656 37.48 22.97 8.08
CA ALA A 656 38.13 21.66 8.03
C ALA A 656 37.26 20.56 8.64
N VAL A 657 36.87 19.57 7.83
CA VAL A 657 36.06 18.42 8.23
C VAL A 657 36.92 17.34 8.90
N ASP A 658 36.40 16.66 9.92
CA ASP A 658 37.04 15.47 10.49
C ASP A 658 37.05 14.34 9.46
N ALA A 659 38.25 14.09 8.90
CA ALA A 659 38.44 13.10 7.85
C ALA A 659 38.08 11.67 8.29
N LYS A 660 38.25 11.32 9.57
CA LYS A 660 37.93 9.97 10.07
C LYS A 660 36.42 9.79 10.16
N LEU A 661 35.72 10.77 10.73
CA LEU A 661 34.25 10.72 10.83
C LEU A 661 33.60 10.76 9.44
N ARG A 662 34.09 11.62 8.53
CA ARG A 662 33.65 11.61 7.13
C ARG A 662 33.83 10.26 6.48
N GLN A 663 34.99 9.63 6.64
CA GLN A 663 35.23 8.31 6.06
C GLN A 663 34.27 7.26 6.64
N ARG A 664 33.98 7.32 7.94
CA ARG A 664 32.97 6.45 8.57
C ARG A 664 31.57 6.68 8.00
N ALA A 665 31.17 7.92 7.72
CA ALA A 665 29.90 8.18 7.04
C ALA A 665 29.88 7.63 5.60
N LYS A 666 30.95 7.85 4.82
CA LYS A 666 31.08 7.38 3.43
C LYS A 666 30.97 5.85 3.31
N VAL A 667 31.62 5.10 4.21
CA VAL A 667 31.57 3.63 4.19
C VAL A 667 30.16 3.13 4.52
N HIS A 668 29.50 3.70 5.51
CA HIS A 668 28.12 3.33 5.86
C HIS A 668 27.14 3.72 4.75
N HIS A 669 27.31 4.90 4.12
CA HIS A 669 26.45 5.31 3.01
C HIS A 669 26.54 4.34 1.83
N THR A 670 27.77 3.99 1.44
CA THR A 670 27.97 3.05 0.33
C THR A 670 27.47 1.65 0.70
N ALA A 671 27.65 1.22 1.96
CA ALA A 671 27.09 -0.02 2.46
C ALA A 671 25.55 -0.04 2.40
N THR A 672 24.88 1.09 2.58
CA THR A 672 23.43 1.21 2.41
C THR A 672 23.00 0.91 0.96
N HIS A 673 23.73 1.41 -0.05
CA HIS A 673 23.43 1.11 -1.46
C HIS A 673 23.64 -0.39 -1.77
N LEU A 674 24.72 -0.98 -1.25
CA LEU A 674 24.95 -2.42 -1.40
C LEU A 674 23.86 -3.24 -0.70
N LEU A 675 23.44 -2.82 0.50
CA LEU A 675 22.36 -3.48 1.23
C LEU A 675 21.04 -3.44 0.44
N GLN A 676 20.69 -2.29 -0.13
CA GLN A 676 19.50 -2.18 -0.98
C GLN A 676 19.55 -3.12 -2.18
N ALA A 677 20.68 -3.17 -2.89
CA ALA A 677 20.88 -4.08 -4.02
C ALA A 677 20.78 -5.56 -3.61
N ALA A 678 21.41 -5.94 -2.50
CA ALA A 678 21.36 -7.31 -1.98
C ALA A 678 19.94 -7.71 -1.55
N LEU A 679 19.21 -6.81 -0.88
CA LEU A 679 17.82 -7.05 -0.50
C LEU A 679 16.94 -7.28 -1.72
N LYS A 680 17.09 -6.48 -2.78
CA LYS A 680 16.35 -6.68 -4.04
C LYS A 680 16.69 -8.00 -4.71
N GLN A 681 17.96 -8.38 -4.71
CA GLN A 681 18.40 -9.61 -5.34
C GLN A 681 17.91 -10.88 -4.60
N VAL A 682 17.90 -10.86 -3.26
CA VAL A 682 17.53 -12.03 -2.45
C VAL A 682 16.03 -12.09 -2.18
N LEU A 683 15.41 -10.95 -1.85
CA LEU A 683 14.00 -10.88 -1.44
C LEU A 683 13.04 -10.45 -2.56
N GLY A 684 13.56 -9.94 -3.67
CA GLY A 684 12.82 -9.51 -4.85
C GLY A 684 12.81 -7.99 -5.08
N GLU A 685 12.61 -7.60 -6.35
CA GLU A 685 12.65 -6.20 -6.84
C GLU A 685 11.67 -5.25 -6.16
N GLU A 686 10.60 -5.81 -5.59
CA GLU A 686 9.55 -5.11 -4.86
C GLU A 686 10.07 -4.42 -3.58
N THR A 687 11.24 -4.86 -3.10
CA THR A 687 11.88 -4.34 -1.89
C THR A 687 12.32 -2.90 -2.11
N SER A 688 11.70 -1.99 -1.38
CA SER A 688 11.91 -0.55 -1.50
C SER A 688 12.22 0.08 -0.15
N GLN A 689 13.12 1.07 -0.15
CA GLN A 689 13.47 1.85 1.03
C GLN A 689 12.25 2.59 1.58
N ALA A 690 11.98 2.39 2.87
CA ALA A 690 10.99 3.11 3.66
C ALA A 690 11.62 4.16 4.60
N GLY A 691 12.93 4.04 4.85
CA GLY A 691 13.69 4.97 5.70
C GLY A 691 15.16 4.59 5.75
N SER A 692 16.03 5.56 6.02
CA SER A 692 17.48 5.34 6.12
C SER A 692 18.08 6.24 7.20
N LEU A 693 19.16 5.78 7.81
CA LEU A 693 20.07 6.58 8.64
C LEU A 693 21.49 6.06 8.40
N VAL A 694 22.40 6.99 8.10
CA VAL A 694 23.82 6.77 7.91
C VAL A 694 24.54 7.63 8.95
N ALA A 695 25.02 6.98 10.00
CA ALA A 695 25.77 7.60 11.09
C ALA A 695 27.26 7.21 11.03
N PHE A 696 28.08 7.80 11.89
CA PHE A 696 29.51 7.47 11.94
C PHE A 696 29.78 6.07 12.52
N ASP A 697 28.89 5.55 13.36
CA ASP A 697 29.09 4.29 14.08
C ASP A 697 28.22 3.15 13.55
N ARG A 698 27.20 3.43 12.74
CA ARG A 698 26.29 2.43 12.17
C ARG A 698 25.47 2.96 10.99
N LEU A 699 24.79 2.04 10.30
CA LEU A 699 23.66 2.36 9.43
C LEU A 699 22.38 1.64 9.88
N ARG A 700 21.25 2.22 9.50
CA ARG A 700 19.91 1.66 9.69
C ARG A 700 19.15 1.80 8.38
N PHE A 701 18.60 0.69 7.90
CA PHE A 701 17.85 0.62 6.66
C PHE A 701 16.48 0.03 6.90
N ASP A 702 15.44 0.82 6.62
CA ASP A 702 14.05 0.40 6.72
C ASP A 702 13.53 0.10 5.32
N PHE A 703 12.85 -1.03 5.14
CA PHE A 703 12.38 -1.48 3.84
C PHE A 703 11.01 -2.17 3.92
N ASN A 704 10.28 -2.09 2.83
CA ASN A 704 8.98 -2.73 2.69
C ASN A 704 9.17 -4.23 2.47
N PHE A 705 8.82 -5.05 3.47
CA PHE A 705 8.84 -6.51 3.36
C PHE A 705 7.84 -7.16 4.32
N HIS A 706 7.14 -8.18 3.83
CA HIS A 706 5.90 -8.65 4.44
C HIS A 706 6.10 -9.65 5.60
N ARG A 707 7.27 -10.31 5.68
CA ARG A 707 7.61 -11.35 6.67
C ARG A 707 9.02 -11.14 7.24
N PRO A 708 9.37 -11.77 8.38
CA PRO A 708 10.77 -11.83 8.81
C PRO A 708 11.70 -12.30 7.72
N VAL A 709 12.87 -11.67 7.63
CA VAL A 709 13.95 -12.17 6.78
C VAL A 709 14.51 -13.40 7.48
N MET A 710 14.59 -14.51 6.78
CA MET A 710 15.04 -15.77 7.36
C MET A 710 16.55 -15.71 7.59
N ASP A 711 17.05 -16.50 8.54
CA ASP A 711 18.47 -16.47 8.92
C ASP A 711 19.40 -16.81 7.73
N ASP A 712 18.97 -17.73 6.86
CA ASP A 712 19.69 -18.09 5.63
C ASP A 712 19.71 -16.95 4.61
N GLU A 713 18.59 -16.25 4.43
CA GLU A 713 18.50 -15.05 3.59
C GLU A 713 19.38 -13.91 4.13
N LEU A 714 19.40 -13.69 5.45
CA LEU A 714 20.29 -12.71 6.08
C LEU A 714 21.76 -13.06 5.86
N MET A 715 22.11 -14.34 5.96
CA MET A 715 23.46 -14.83 5.63
C MET A 715 23.80 -14.63 4.15
N GLU A 716 22.84 -14.85 3.25
CA GLU A 716 23.03 -14.63 1.82
C GLU A 716 23.22 -13.14 1.48
N ILE A 717 22.40 -12.27 2.05
CA ILE A 717 22.49 -10.80 1.91
C ILE A 717 23.87 -10.32 2.39
N GLU A 718 24.26 -10.69 3.61
CA GLU A 718 25.57 -10.31 4.15
C GLU A 718 26.73 -10.87 3.31
N GLY A 719 26.58 -12.10 2.80
CA GLY A 719 27.54 -12.74 1.91
C GLY A 719 27.68 -12.02 0.56
N LEU A 720 26.58 -11.59 -0.05
CA LEU A 720 26.59 -10.81 -1.30
C LEU A 720 27.33 -9.48 -1.13
N ILE A 721 26.99 -8.73 -0.08
CA ILE A 721 27.61 -7.43 0.20
C ILE A 721 29.11 -7.58 0.41
N ASN A 722 29.54 -8.56 1.22
CA ASN A 722 30.97 -8.79 1.46
C ASN A 722 31.71 -9.32 0.20
N ARG A 723 31.03 -10.01 -0.71
CA ARG A 723 31.59 -10.32 -2.05
C ARG A 723 31.83 -9.06 -2.86
N TRP A 724 30.84 -8.17 -2.97
CA TRP A 724 31.00 -6.90 -3.70
C TRP A 724 32.05 -5.97 -3.07
N ILE A 725 32.24 -6.03 -1.75
CA ILE A 725 33.35 -5.37 -1.06
C ILE A 725 34.69 -5.97 -1.50
N SER A 726 34.77 -7.29 -1.60
CA SER A 726 35.99 -8.01 -2.02
C SER A 726 36.33 -7.79 -3.49
N ASP A 727 35.33 -7.61 -4.35
CA ASP A 727 35.50 -7.29 -5.77
C ASP A 727 36.23 -5.96 -6.00
N SER A 728 36.31 -5.10 -4.97
CA SER A 728 37.08 -3.86 -4.99
C SER A 728 36.72 -2.95 -6.17
N THR A 729 35.42 -2.78 -6.39
CA THR A 729 34.85 -2.03 -7.51
C THR A 729 35.01 -0.53 -7.29
N LEU A 730 35.48 0.19 -8.32
CA LEU A 730 35.54 1.65 -8.33
C LEU A 730 34.14 2.23 -8.54
N LEU A 731 33.74 3.20 -7.71
CA LEU A 731 32.46 3.89 -7.85
C LEU A 731 32.53 4.97 -8.93
N GLU A 732 31.44 5.14 -9.67
CA GLU A 732 31.28 6.21 -10.65
C GLU A 732 30.23 7.22 -10.16
N THR A 733 30.50 8.50 -10.35
CA THR A 733 29.54 9.57 -10.03
C THR A 733 29.38 10.51 -11.22
N LYS A 734 28.14 10.85 -11.55
CA LYS A 734 27.80 11.68 -12.72
C LYS A 734 26.67 12.65 -12.36
N VAL A 735 26.79 13.90 -12.79
CA VAL A 735 25.67 14.85 -12.74
C VAL A 735 25.01 14.88 -14.11
N MET A 736 23.71 14.62 -14.18
CA MET A 736 22.98 14.55 -15.43
C MET A 736 21.49 14.93 -15.27
N PRO A 737 20.78 15.22 -16.37
CA PRO A 737 19.35 15.47 -16.32
C PRO A 737 18.55 14.30 -15.73
N LEU A 738 17.53 14.59 -14.91
CA LEU A 738 16.69 13.58 -14.25
C LEU A 738 16.12 12.54 -15.23
N THR A 739 15.71 12.97 -16.42
CA THR A 739 15.17 12.10 -17.47
C THR A 739 16.20 11.11 -18.02
N ASN A 740 17.46 11.52 -18.13
CA ASN A 740 18.55 10.65 -18.57
C ASN A 740 18.94 9.65 -17.48
N ALA A 741 18.98 10.09 -16.21
CA ALA A 741 19.25 9.21 -15.08
C ALA A 741 18.20 8.09 -14.96
N LYS A 742 16.90 8.43 -15.05
CA LYS A 742 15.82 7.45 -15.07
C LYS A 742 15.94 6.46 -16.24
N ARG A 743 16.28 6.96 -17.45
CA ARG A 743 16.49 6.10 -18.63
C ARG A 743 17.68 5.16 -18.48
N ALA A 744 18.72 5.57 -17.76
CA ALA A 744 19.87 4.74 -17.46
C ALA A 744 19.59 3.64 -16.42
N GLY A 745 18.39 3.63 -15.82
CA GLY A 745 18.00 2.65 -14.80
C GLY A 745 18.31 3.10 -13.37
N ALA A 746 18.65 4.37 -13.15
CA ALA A 746 18.92 4.87 -11.81
C ALA A 746 17.65 4.80 -10.94
N ILE A 747 17.77 4.16 -9.78
CA ILE A 747 16.70 4.08 -8.79
C ILE A 747 16.54 5.47 -8.16
N ALA A 748 15.31 5.98 -8.21
CA ALA A 748 14.90 7.20 -7.50
C ALA A 748 14.17 6.81 -6.21
N MET A 749 14.48 7.49 -5.12
CA MET A 749 13.82 7.27 -3.84
C MET A 749 12.39 7.82 -3.87
N PHE A 750 11.46 7.06 -3.29
CA PHE A 750 10.05 7.40 -3.29
C PHE A 750 9.78 8.57 -2.32
N GLY A 751 9.12 9.63 -2.81
CA GLY A 751 8.73 10.79 -1.99
C GLY A 751 9.70 11.98 -1.99
N GLU A 752 10.86 11.88 -2.64
CA GLU A 752 11.79 13.00 -2.76
C GLU A 752 11.49 13.88 -3.98
N LYS A 753 11.66 15.20 -3.81
CA LYS A 753 11.62 16.18 -4.91
C LYS A 753 13.04 16.33 -5.47
N TYR A 754 13.22 16.00 -6.75
CA TYR A 754 14.49 16.13 -7.45
C TYR A 754 14.54 17.41 -8.29
N ALA A 755 15.72 18.02 -8.36
CA ALA A 755 16.00 19.11 -9.31
C ALA A 755 16.14 18.57 -10.75
N ASP A 756 16.17 19.47 -11.74
CA ASP A 756 16.32 19.10 -13.15
C ASP A 756 17.64 18.38 -13.44
N GLN A 757 18.71 18.74 -12.72
CA GLN A 757 20.00 18.06 -12.70
C GLN A 757 20.12 17.25 -11.40
N VAL A 758 20.46 15.98 -11.53
CA VAL A 758 20.62 15.06 -10.40
C VAL A 758 22.00 14.42 -10.40
N ARG A 759 22.51 14.15 -9.21
CA ARG A 759 23.74 13.36 -9.01
C ARG A 759 23.39 11.89 -8.93
N VAL A 760 24.00 11.11 -9.81
CA VAL A 760 23.89 9.64 -9.87
C VAL A 760 25.16 9.05 -9.29
N VAL A 761 25.00 8.09 -8.39
CA VAL A 761 26.08 7.28 -7.82
C VAL A 761 25.89 5.84 -8.28
N GLU A 762 26.94 5.29 -8.88
CA GLU A 762 26.93 3.96 -9.46
C GLU A 762 28.04 3.11 -8.84
N VAL A 763 27.67 1.91 -8.39
CA VAL A 763 28.57 0.79 -8.15
C VAL A 763 28.39 -0.15 -9.34
N PRO A 764 29.30 -0.13 -10.34
CA PRO A 764 29.13 -0.88 -11.58
C PRO A 764 28.76 -2.35 -11.36
N GLY A 765 27.68 -2.79 -12.02
CA GLY A 765 27.17 -4.15 -11.93
C GLY A 765 26.41 -4.48 -10.63
N VAL A 766 26.23 -3.52 -9.72
CA VAL A 766 25.58 -3.73 -8.42
C VAL A 766 24.42 -2.75 -8.19
N SER A 767 24.67 -1.44 -8.22
CA SER A 767 23.64 -0.43 -7.95
C SER A 767 23.86 0.87 -8.72
N MET A 768 22.77 1.57 -9.02
CA MET A 768 22.78 2.90 -9.63
C MET A 768 21.63 3.72 -9.03
N GLU A 769 21.95 4.78 -8.31
CA GLU A 769 20.97 5.51 -7.48
C GLU A 769 21.12 7.02 -7.61
N LEU A 770 20.00 7.74 -7.50
CA LEU A 770 20.02 9.20 -7.33
C LEU A 770 20.42 9.52 -5.88
N CYS A 771 21.64 9.98 -5.67
CA CYS A 771 22.16 10.23 -4.32
C CYS A 771 23.07 11.46 -4.22
N GLY A 772 22.69 12.37 -3.33
CA GLY A 772 23.47 13.56 -2.97
C GLY A 772 24.53 13.31 -1.90
N GLY A 773 24.59 12.12 -1.31
CA GLY A 773 25.50 11.80 -0.21
C GLY A 773 26.96 11.67 -0.59
N THR A 774 27.81 11.54 0.46
CA THR A 774 29.24 11.26 0.29
C THR A 774 29.48 9.75 0.24
N HIS A 775 30.28 9.27 -0.71
CA HIS A 775 30.54 7.85 -0.95
C HIS A 775 32.04 7.56 -1.01
N VAL A 776 32.43 6.32 -0.73
CA VAL A 776 33.80 5.84 -0.95
C VAL A 776 34.14 5.84 -2.43
N ASN A 777 35.43 5.84 -2.77
CA ASN A 777 35.86 5.72 -4.16
C ASN A 777 35.88 4.25 -4.60
N ASN A 778 36.15 3.33 -3.67
CA ASN A 778 36.21 1.90 -3.94
C ASN A 778 35.47 1.08 -2.87
N THR A 779 34.74 0.03 -3.27
CA THR A 779 34.00 -0.83 -2.33
C THR A 779 34.90 -1.51 -1.29
N SER A 780 36.18 -1.73 -1.57
CA SER A 780 37.15 -2.29 -0.61
C SER A 780 37.38 -1.40 0.61
N GLU A 781 37.11 -0.09 0.50
CA GLU A 781 37.22 0.85 1.63
C GLU A 781 36.24 0.51 2.77
N LEU A 782 35.17 -0.23 2.49
CA LEU A 782 34.23 -0.70 3.51
C LEU A 782 34.85 -1.76 4.42
N ARG A 783 35.91 -2.45 3.98
CA ARG A 783 36.63 -3.56 4.67
C ARG A 783 35.79 -4.80 4.97
N GLY A 784 34.62 -4.64 5.55
CA GLY A 784 33.65 -5.68 5.84
C GLY A 784 32.32 -5.07 6.22
N PHE A 785 31.26 -5.85 6.10
CA PHE A 785 29.89 -5.49 6.44
C PHE A 785 29.30 -6.56 7.37
N ARG A 786 28.59 -6.12 8.41
CA ARG A 786 27.91 -7.03 9.35
C ARG A 786 26.53 -6.50 9.71
N ILE A 787 25.53 -7.38 9.56
CA ILE A 787 24.18 -7.16 10.10
C ILE A 787 24.22 -7.39 11.62
N ILE A 788 23.79 -6.39 12.37
CA ILE A 788 23.68 -6.41 13.83
C ILE A 788 22.32 -6.99 14.23
N SER A 789 21.25 -6.52 13.60
CA SER A 789 19.88 -6.91 13.94
C SER A 789 18.94 -6.78 12.74
N GLU A 790 17.88 -7.58 12.78
CA GLU A 790 16.72 -7.53 11.88
C GLU A 790 15.46 -7.51 12.76
N GLN A 791 14.54 -6.57 12.53
CA GLN A 791 13.28 -6.52 13.25
C GLN A 791 12.15 -5.87 12.44
N GLY A 792 10.90 -6.28 12.72
CA GLY A 792 9.71 -5.59 12.22
C GLY A 792 9.41 -4.35 13.06
N ILE A 793 9.28 -3.19 12.43
CA ILE A 793 8.99 -1.91 13.13
C ILE A 793 7.54 -1.45 12.96
N ALA A 794 6.89 -1.90 11.88
CA ALA A 794 5.47 -1.70 11.63
C ALA A 794 4.97 -2.84 10.73
N SER A 795 3.67 -2.99 10.59
CA SER A 795 3.11 -4.00 9.70
C SER A 795 3.56 -3.72 8.25
N GLY A 796 4.34 -4.65 7.67
CA GLY A 796 4.90 -4.55 6.32
C GLY A 796 6.22 -3.78 6.20
N ILE A 797 6.79 -3.27 7.29
CA ILE A 797 8.06 -2.53 7.30
C ILE A 797 9.06 -3.23 8.22
N ARG A 798 10.26 -3.47 7.70
CA ARG A 798 11.35 -4.15 8.39
C ARG A 798 12.56 -3.25 8.48
N ARG A 799 13.39 -3.47 9.49
CA ARG A 799 14.59 -2.68 9.79
C ARG A 799 15.78 -3.60 9.92
N ILE A 800 16.84 -3.28 9.18
CA ILE A 800 18.18 -3.83 9.37
C ILE A 800 19.06 -2.75 9.97
N GLU A 801 19.74 -3.05 11.07
CA GLU A 801 20.88 -2.26 11.55
C GLU A 801 22.17 -3.00 11.25
N ALA A 802 23.17 -2.28 10.75
CA ALA A 802 24.44 -2.87 10.31
C ALA A 802 25.61 -1.92 10.53
N VAL A 803 26.82 -2.48 10.44
CA VAL A 803 28.09 -1.76 10.54
C VAL A 803 29.02 -2.09 9.39
N ALA A 804 29.81 -1.10 8.98
CA ALA A 804 30.88 -1.24 7.99
C ALA A 804 32.16 -0.50 8.43
N GLY A 805 33.28 -0.75 7.76
CA GLY A 805 34.55 -0.07 7.98
C GLY A 805 35.15 -0.34 9.36
N ASP A 806 35.62 0.70 10.04
CA ASP A 806 36.19 0.57 11.38
C ASP A 806 35.14 0.07 12.40
N ALA A 807 33.87 0.46 12.26
CA ALA A 807 32.80 0.02 13.15
C ALA A 807 32.55 -1.50 13.04
N PHE A 808 32.75 -2.08 11.85
CA PHE A 808 32.73 -3.53 11.67
C PHE A 808 33.86 -4.22 12.47
N ILE A 809 35.09 -3.70 12.40
CA ILE A 809 36.23 -4.27 13.14
C ILE A 809 36.00 -4.17 14.65
N GLU A 810 35.57 -3.01 15.13
CA GLU A 810 35.21 -2.77 16.54
C GLU A 810 34.15 -3.77 17.02
N HIS A 811 33.10 -4.00 16.22
CA HIS A 811 32.03 -4.95 16.52
C HIS A 811 32.54 -6.39 16.65
N ILE A 812 33.39 -6.84 15.72
CA ILE A 812 33.96 -8.19 15.75
C ILE A 812 34.87 -8.38 16.98
N LEU A 813 35.73 -7.40 17.29
CA LEU A 813 36.60 -7.45 18.47
C LEU A 813 35.80 -7.48 19.78
N ALA A 814 34.73 -6.68 19.87
CA ALA A 814 33.84 -6.70 21.03
C ALA A 814 33.18 -8.08 21.22
N ARG A 815 32.65 -8.68 20.14
CA ARG A 815 32.07 -10.03 20.17
C ARG A 815 33.08 -11.11 20.58
N ASP A 816 34.29 -11.05 20.05
CA ASP A 816 35.35 -11.99 20.43
C ASP A 816 35.71 -11.87 21.92
N ASN A 817 35.76 -10.65 22.45
CA ASN A 817 35.98 -10.41 23.88
C ASN A 817 34.84 -10.94 24.74
N TYR A 818 33.58 -10.72 24.36
CA TYR A 818 32.43 -11.29 25.08
C TYR A 818 32.47 -12.82 25.09
N MET A 819 32.80 -13.44 23.95
CA MET A 819 32.96 -14.89 23.87
C MET A 819 34.09 -15.39 24.76
N LYS A 820 35.25 -14.72 24.79
CA LYS A 820 36.37 -15.05 25.70
C LYS A 820 35.94 -14.96 27.16
N GLN A 821 35.22 -13.91 27.54
CA GLN A 821 34.70 -13.73 28.91
C GLN A 821 33.70 -14.82 29.29
N LEU A 822 32.78 -15.18 28.39
CA LEU A 822 31.81 -16.26 28.60
C LEU A 822 32.52 -17.61 28.76
N CYS A 823 33.42 -17.97 27.85
CA CYS A 823 34.23 -19.20 27.95
C CYS A 823 35.00 -19.26 29.27
N SER A 824 35.65 -18.15 29.66
CA SER A 824 36.37 -18.06 30.94
C SER A 824 35.45 -18.22 32.15
N THR A 825 34.28 -17.58 32.13
CA THR A 825 33.30 -17.62 33.23
C THR A 825 32.69 -19.01 33.39
N LEU A 826 32.37 -19.66 32.27
CA LEU A 826 31.81 -21.01 32.22
C LEU A 826 32.87 -22.11 32.34
N LYS A 827 34.16 -21.75 32.38
CA LYS A 827 35.31 -22.66 32.38
C LYS A 827 35.26 -23.68 31.23
N MET A 828 34.80 -23.24 30.07
CA MET A 828 34.79 -24.04 28.84
C MET A 828 35.88 -23.55 27.91
N ASN A 829 36.57 -24.47 27.25
CA ASN A 829 37.45 -24.09 26.14
C ASN A 829 36.60 -23.58 24.98
N LYS A 830 37.09 -22.53 24.31
CA LYS A 830 36.59 -22.14 23.00
C LYS A 830 36.86 -23.35 22.08
N SER A 831 35.85 -24.17 21.82
CA SER A 831 36.02 -25.34 20.96
C SER A 831 36.58 -24.88 19.62
N SER A 832 37.62 -25.57 19.19
CA SER A 832 38.31 -25.37 17.92
C SER A 832 37.39 -25.76 16.75
N HIS A 833 36.49 -24.87 16.38
CA HIS A 833 36.02 -24.78 15.00
C HIS A 833 36.80 -23.65 14.32
N SER A 834 38.09 -23.93 14.16
CA SER A 834 38.94 -23.30 13.17
C SER A 834 38.50 -23.75 11.78
N VAL A 835 38.07 -22.77 10.98
CA VAL A 835 38.05 -22.76 9.50
C VAL A 835 37.06 -23.70 8.83
N PHE A 836 35.98 -23.13 8.28
CA PHE A 836 35.65 -23.25 6.86
C PHE A 836 35.09 -21.92 6.35
#